data_AF-A0A6A0HRR6-F1
#
_entry.id   AF-A0A6A0HRR6-F1
#
_cell.length_a   1.000
_cell.length_b   1.000
_cell.length_c   1.000
_cell.angle_alpha   90.00
_cell.angle_beta   90.00
_cell.angle_gamma   90.00
#
_symmetry.space_group_name_H-M   'P 1'
#
loop_
_entity.id
_entity.type
_entity.pdbx_description
1 polymer ?
#
loop_
_entity_poly.entity_id
_entity_poly.type
_entity_poly.pdbx_seq_one_letter_code
_entity_poly.pdbx_strand_id
1 'polypeptide(L)'
;MTQSHKFTSILLLLCFVLLLGNSNSCGPVEEPLDHATAQQIEKIITDEMIAQEMIGTAVGIVKNGKIAFLKGYGYKDWEARTPVTLSTEFRWASMSKSLTAVVAMKLRENGKLDLNASAKSYIGAYPHESVKVAQLLQNRSGVGHYAQMDSAYAEWQDKEKNYPKNQAWNAAKAVDIFKESPLMFTPGAKYHYSTFGFILAGAVVENAGMQAYNKGYVQLVNDYIAQPLGMSTLKPDYVFGASSAEVIGYYKDDDGDIQRRDDDDVTWKLPGGGFKSTITDVTRFVKGLANRQMLHDSTYELMWTKQADSNYSYGFGIEENGSNRRVAHSGSQTKTATYYVVVPKSKLGVAVMCNSEWARPVILGKKILQALGVALSPGEYAWNCNAEDKSDYQYAGVWRKGNRDQVIRKGYDHDDFNEEWQKLSNAGYRLVDLETFTAKNGVRRWDGIFNKQGGRYALWRNFDSDRFHQKWQEMSNDSLRLIDLETYEDAGKRQWAGVFIEGGGKYALWRDFDFDGFHQKWQEMSNDGLHLLDLETYTVGGQQRWAGVFREGSGKYALGQNFDSEGFHKKWEEMAAQGMRLAEVDVYQDGDEPLWSGVWLAGEEGYYLNRNHDYCSLYKKIMERSKAGYELLDLERY
;
A
#
# COMPACT_ATOMS: atom_id res chain seq x y z
N MET A 1 -12.38 36.38 66.00
CA MET A 1 -12.65 37.15 64.77
C MET A 1 -11.48 38.11 64.54
N THR A 2 -11.13 38.30 63.27
CA THR A 2 -10.30 39.36 62.66
C THR A 2 -8.82 39.54 63.06
N GLN A 3 -7.96 39.17 62.10
CA GLN A 3 -6.74 39.83 61.58
C GLN A 3 -6.00 40.88 62.44
N SER A 4 -4.66 40.79 62.47
CA SER A 4 -3.80 41.64 61.62
C SER A 4 -2.30 41.39 61.83
N HIS A 5 -1.55 41.84 60.84
CA HIS A 5 -0.19 41.51 60.43
C HIS A 5 0.96 41.84 61.40
N LYS A 6 2.04 41.07 61.27
CA LYS A 6 3.44 41.53 61.41
C LYS A 6 4.29 40.82 60.35
N PHE A 7 5.21 41.53 59.70
CA PHE A 7 6.66 41.32 59.88
C PHE A 7 7.48 42.20 58.94
N THR A 8 8.58 42.70 59.50
CA THR A 8 9.58 43.57 58.87
C THR A 8 10.92 42.83 58.87
N SER A 9 11.54 42.79 57.68
CA SER A 9 12.97 42.72 57.28
C SER A 9 14.08 42.14 58.19
N ILE A 10 14.96 41.28 57.62
CA ILE A 10 16.38 41.59 57.21
C ILE A 10 17.21 40.31 56.86
N LEU A 11 17.91 40.39 55.71
CA LEU A 11 19.13 39.71 55.19
C LEU A 11 19.36 38.19 55.29
N LEU A 12 19.71 37.55 54.15
CA LEU A 12 20.95 36.73 54.00
C LEU A 12 21.25 36.30 52.54
N LEU A 13 22.56 36.35 52.23
CA LEU A 13 23.36 35.81 51.09
C LEU A 13 22.66 35.05 49.93
N LEU A 14 22.88 35.55 48.71
CA LEU A 14 22.69 34.80 47.46
C LEU A 14 23.99 34.11 47.05
N CYS A 15 24.03 32.78 47.20
CA CYS A 15 25.05 31.92 46.60
C CYS A 15 24.85 31.83 45.07
N PHE A 16 25.94 32.03 44.34
CA PHE A 16 26.08 31.75 42.92
C PHE A 16 26.06 30.22 42.70
N VAL A 17 25.00 29.70 42.09
CA VAL A 17 24.99 28.37 41.45
C VAL A 17 24.67 28.59 39.98
N LEU A 18 25.72 28.60 39.15
CA LEU A 18 25.60 28.47 37.70
C LEU A 18 25.19 27.03 37.38
N LEU A 19 23.89 26.81 37.20
CA LEU A 19 23.33 25.58 36.64
C LEU A 19 23.66 25.53 35.13
N LEU A 20 24.67 24.75 34.78
CA LEU A 20 24.74 24.08 33.48
C LEU A 20 23.79 22.88 33.52
N GLY A 21 22.86 22.77 32.57
CA GLY A 21 22.06 21.56 32.43
C GLY A 21 20.75 21.69 31.67
N ASN A 22 20.72 22.26 30.46
CA ASN A 22 19.67 21.90 29.51
C ASN A 22 20.07 20.58 28.85
N SER A 23 19.86 19.47 29.57
CA SER A 23 19.74 18.16 28.94
C SER A 23 18.42 18.12 28.19
N ASN A 24 18.41 18.63 26.95
CA ASN A 24 17.39 18.24 25.99
C ASN A 24 17.50 16.72 25.85
N SER A 25 16.56 15.98 26.44
CA SER A 25 16.33 14.58 26.08
C SER A 25 15.79 14.59 24.65
N CYS A 26 16.70 14.73 23.68
CA CYS A 26 16.39 14.73 22.27
C CYS A 26 15.82 13.35 21.93
N GLY A 27 14.64 13.31 21.31
CA GLY A 27 14.08 12.08 20.77
C GLY A 27 15.03 11.43 19.73
N PRO A 28 14.63 10.30 19.14
CA PRO A 28 15.49 9.56 18.20
C PRO A 28 15.83 10.33 16.91
N VAL A 29 15.18 11.48 16.65
CA VAL A 29 15.51 12.38 15.53
C VAL A 29 16.64 13.31 15.95
N GLU A 30 17.73 13.29 15.18
CA GLU A 30 18.99 13.98 15.45
C GLU A 30 19.11 15.30 14.68
N GLU A 31 18.66 15.31 13.42
CA GLU A 31 18.72 16.49 12.53
C GLU A 31 17.45 16.53 11.68
N PRO A 32 16.37 17.17 12.16
CA PRO A 32 15.09 17.20 11.47
C PRO A 32 15.19 17.77 10.05
N LEU A 33 14.35 17.26 9.15
CA LEU A 33 14.14 17.89 7.84
C LEU A 33 13.60 19.32 7.99
N ASP A 34 13.90 20.19 7.04
CA ASP A 34 13.26 21.50 6.96
C ASP A 34 11.74 21.36 6.76
N HIS A 35 10.99 22.38 7.19
CA HIS A 35 9.54 22.32 7.26
C HIS A 35 8.88 22.01 5.91
N ALA A 36 9.36 22.63 4.82
CA ALA A 36 8.80 22.44 3.49
C ALA A 36 9.03 21.02 2.97
N THR A 37 10.26 20.50 3.12
CA THR A 37 10.59 19.11 2.76
C THR A 37 9.79 18.12 3.60
N ALA A 38 9.65 18.36 4.91
CA ALA A 38 8.84 17.53 5.79
C ALA A 38 7.38 17.48 5.32
N GLN A 39 6.74 18.63 5.05
CA GLN A 39 5.37 18.69 4.53
C GLN A 39 5.21 17.98 3.19
N GLN A 40 6.17 18.14 2.27
CA GLN A 40 6.15 17.44 0.99
C GLN A 40 6.20 15.92 1.17
N ILE A 41 7.04 15.43 2.08
CA ILE A 41 7.16 14.00 2.40
C ILE A 41 5.90 13.48 3.08
N GLU A 42 5.34 14.23 4.03
CA GLU A 42 4.07 13.86 4.65
C GLU A 42 2.96 13.75 3.61
N LYS A 43 2.90 14.70 2.66
CA LYS A 43 1.96 14.61 1.53
C LYS A 43 2.19 13.35 0.70
N ILE A 44 3.43 13.04 0.32
CA ILE A 44 3.75 11.81 -0.43
C ILE A 44 3.31 10.57 0.33
N ILE A 45 3.55 10.49 1.64
CA ILE A 45 3.13 9.35 2.46
C ILE A 45 1.61 9.23 2.45
N THR A 46 0.89 10.33 2.70
CA THR A 46 -0.57 10.34 2.70
C THR A 46 -1.13 9.97 1.33
N ASP A 47 -0.59 10.54 0.24
CA ASP A 47 -0.99 10.24 -1.13
C ASP A 47 -0.77 8.75 -1.47
N GLU A 48 0.34 8.15 -1.04
CA GLU A 48 0.62 6.72 -1.28
C GLU A 48 -0.23 5.79 -0.41
N MET A 49 -0.48 6.15 0.85
CA MET A 49 -1.41 5.40 1.69
C MET A 49 -2.81 5.41 1.08
N ILE A 50 -3.22 6.55 0.53
CA ILE A 50 -4.46 6.73 -0.22
C ILE A 50 -4.42 5.87 -1.49
N ALA A 51 -3.45 6.06 -2.37
CA ALA A 51 -3.41 5.40 -3.67
C ALA A 51 -3.31 3.87 -3.58
N GLN A 52 -2.74 3.34 -2.50
CA GLN A 52 -2.56 1.91 -2.29
C GLN A 52 -3.50 1.34 -1.22
N GLU A 53 -4.43 2.12 -0.67
CA GLU A 53 -5.35 1.71 0.39
C GLU A 53 -4.64 1.13 1.63
N MET A 54 -3.48 1.70 2.01
CA MET A 54 -2.73 1.19 3.16
C MET A 54 -3.46 1.46 4.47
N ILE A 55 -3.53 0.44 5.33
CA ILE A 55 -4.11 0.54 6.68
C ILE A 55 -3.18 1.29 7.63
N GLY A 56 -1.92 0.88 7.69
CA GLY A 56 -0.91 1.47 8.55
C GLY A 56 0.49 1.41 7.94
N THR A 57 1.26 2.47 8.16
CA THR A 57 2.67 2.52 7.75
C THR A 57 3.52 3.31 8.73
N ALA A 58 4.79 2.95 8.84
CA ALA A 58 5.79 3.69 9.57
C ALA A 58 6.98 4.01 8.64
N VAL A 59 7.44 5.25 8.67
CA VAL A 59 8.49 5.77 7.79
C VAL A 59 9.62 6.38 8.61
N GLY A 60 10.85 6.06 8.22
CA GLY A 60 12.07 6.63 8.77
C GLY A 60 13.02 7.11 7.69
N ILE A 61 13.70 8.23 7.93
CA ILE A 61 14.61 8.85 6.96
C ILE A 61 15.93 9.19 7.64
N VAL A 62 17.02 8.81 6.98
CA VAL A 62 18.38 9.22 7.32
C VAL A 62 18.83 10.24 6.27
N LYS A 63 19.28 11.42 6.71
CA LYS A 63 19.86 12.45 5.86
C LYS A 63 21.19 12.88 6.45
N ASN A 64 22.22 13.02 5.61
CA ASN A 64 23.59 13.36 6.04
C ASN A 64 24.13 12.42 7.14
N GLY A 65 23.73 11.15 7.14
CA GLY A 65 24.15 10.16 8.13
C GLY A 65 23.48 10.29 9.50
N LYS A 66 22.43 11.12 9.64
CA LYS A 66 21.66 11.30 10.87
C LYS A 66 20.19 10.98 10.66
N ILE A 67 19.51 10.52 11.70
CA ILE A 67 18.05 10.31 11.65
C ILE A 67 17.36 11.67 11.55
N ALA A 68 16.63 11.90 10.48
CA ALA A 68 16.03 13.19 10.15
C ALA A 68 14.49 13.19 10.21
N PHE A 69 13.88 12.01 10.14
CA PHE A 69 12.43 11.85 10.19
C PHE A 69 12.06 10.47 10.73
N LEU A 70 11.05 10.40 11.59
CA LEU A 70 10.44 9.17 12.09
C LEU A 70 8.96 9.45 12.37
N LYS A 71 8.05 8.74 11.70
CA LYS A 71 6.61 8.91 11.94
C LYS A 71 5.81 7.66 11.56
N GLY A 72 4.77 7.38 12.36
CA GLY A 72 3.73 6.39 12.07
C GLY A 72 2.48 7.05 11.53
N TYR A 73 1.76 6.33 10.67
CA TYR A 73 0.53 6.78 10.02
C TYR A 73 -0.47 5.64 9.96
N GLY A 74 -1.76 5.98 9.99
CA GLY A 74 -2.85 5.01 9.98
C GLY A 74 -2.86 4.15 11.24
N TYR A 75 -3.30 2.91 11.09
CA TYR A 75 -3.65 2.04 12.21
C TYR A 75 -2.80 0.78 12.24
N LYS A 76 -2.29 0.44 13.43
CA LYS A 76 -1.69 -0.87 13.67
C LYS A 76 -2.75 -1.95 13.87
N ASP A 77 -3.97 -1.54 14.21
CA ASP A 77 -5.18 -2.34 14.39
C ASP A 77 -6.36 -1.46 13.93
N TRP A 78 -6.91 -1.77 12.75
CA TRP A 78 -8.01 -1.06 12.10
C TRP A 78 -9.28 -1.15 12.93
N GLU A 79 -9.66 -2.36 13.34
CA GLU A 79 -10.89 -2.63 14.07
C GLU A 79 -10.90 -1.94 15.43
N ALA A 80 -9.78 -1.96 16.15
CA ALA A 80 -9.63 -1.25 17.41
C ALA A 80 -9.23 0.23 17.26
N ARG A 81 -9.08 0.71 16.01
CA ARG A 81 -8.62 2.07 15.67
C ARG A 81 -7.35 2.49 16.42
N THR A 82 -6.44 1.53 16.66
CA THR A 82 -5.20 1.81 17.39
C THR A 82 -4.13 2.32 16.43
N PRO A 83 -3.55 3.51 16.64
CA PRO A 83 -2.65 4.13 15.68
C PRO A 83 -1.31 3.40 15.57
N VAL A 84 -0.66 3.51 14.41
CA VAL A 84 0.77 3.19 14.28
C VAL A 84 1.59 4.27 15.01
N THR A 85 2.51 3.84 15.87
CA THR A 85 3.43 4.70 16.62
C THR A 85 4.88 4.25 16.43
N LEU A 86 5.84 5.00 17.00
CA LEU A 86 7.26 4.61 16.96
C LEU A 86 7.58 3.35 17.80
N SER A 87 6.65 2.91 18.65
CA SER A 87 6.77 1.66 19.41
C SER A 87 6.09 0.48 18.73
N THR A 88 5.42 0.70 17.59
CA THR A 88 4.77 -0.38 16.84
C THR A 88 5.79 -1.30 16.20
N GLU A 89 5.66 -2.61 16.46
CA GLU A 89 6.55 -3.64 15.92
C GLU A 89 5.97 -4.23 14.63
N PHE A 90 6.81 -4.29 13.61
CA PHE A 90 6.51 -4.92 12.32
C PHE A 90 7.53 -6.02 12.05
N ARG A 91 7.10 -7.06 11.35
CA ARG A 91 8.02 -8.04 10.76
C ARG A 91 8.93 -7.34 9.76
N TRP A 92 10.18 -7.78 9.70
CA TRP A 92 11.14 -7.32 8.69
C TRP A 92 10.94 -8.03 7.36
N ALA A 93 10.33 -9.22 7.39
CA ALA A 93 10.30 -10.13 6.26
C ALA A 93 11.71 -10.27 5.66
N SER A 94 11.82 -10.29 4.33
CA SER A 94 13.10 -10.55 3.66
C SER A 94 14.21 -9.52 3.91
N MET A 95 13.93 -8.35 4.52
CA MET A 95 15.00 -7.46 5.01
C MET A 95 15.91 -8.16 6.04
N SER A 96 15.43 -9.22 6.70
CA SER A 96 16.20 -10.08 7.62
C SER A 96 17.45 -10.69 6.96
N LYS A 97 17.44 -10.91 5.64
CA LYS A 97 18.57 -11.45 4.88
C LYS A 97 19.81 -10.56 4.97
N SER A 98 19.61 -9.26 5.06
CA SER A 98 20.70 -8.30 5.22
C SER A 98 21.38 -8.42 6.59
N LEU A 99 20.66 -8.85 7.64
CA LEU A 99 21.26 -9.16 8.95
C LEU A 99 22.19 -10.37 8.84
N THR A 100 21.71 -11.45 8.21
CA THR A 100 22.50 -12.66 7.94
C THR A 100 23.78 -12.34 7.17
N ALA A 101 23.69 -11.51 6.14
CA ALA A 101 24.83 -11.12 5.33
C ALA A 101 25.87 -10.29 6.11
N VAL A 102 25.43 -9.30 6.91
CA VAL A 102 26.33 -8.51 7.75
C VAL A 102 27.06 -9.39 8.76
N VAL A 103 26.36 -10.32 9.42
CA VAL A 103 27.00 -11.25 10.36
C VAL A 103 28.00 -12.16 9.64
N ALA A 104 27.65 -12.72 8.49
CA ALA A 104 28.56 -13.56 7.70
C ALA A 104 29.82 -12.78 7.29
N MET A 105 29.66 -11.52 6.87
CA MET A 105 30.78 -10.65 6.54
C MET A 105 31.64 -10.29 7.75
N LYS A 106 31.04 -10.11 8.94
CA LYS A 106 31.79 -9.88 10.17
C LYS A 106 32.61 -11.10 10.58
N LEU A 107 32.03 -12.30 10.47
CA LEU A 107 32.75 -13.55 10.72
C LEU A 107 33.90 -13.75 9.72
N ARG A 108 33.69 -13.40 8.45
CA ARG A 108 34.74 -13.40 7.42
C ARG A 108 35.88 -12.44 7.76
N GLU A 109 35.55 -11.20 8.11
CA GLU A 109 36.52 -10.18 8.54
C GLU A 109 37.37 -10.67 9.71
N ASN A 110 36.78 -11.42 10.64
CA ASN A 110 37.46 -12.02 11.78
C ASN A 110 38.17 -13.35 11.47
N GLY A 111 38.20 -13.79 10.20
CA GLY A 111 38.82 -15.05 9.78
C GLY A 111 38.11 -16.31 10.31
N LYS A 112 36.83 -16.21 10.68
CA LYS A 112 36.02 -17.32 11.23
C LYS A 112 35.06 -17.93 10.22
N LEU A 113 34.88 -17.29 9.07
CA LEU A 113 34.06 -17.79 7.98
C LEU A 113 34.80 -17.59 6.65
N ASP A 114 34.88 -18.63 5.83
CA ASP A 114 35.39 -18.56 4.47
C ASP A 114 34.22 -18.55 3.47
N LEU A 115 34.13 -17.47 2.69
CA LEU A 115 33.12 -17.32 1.64
C LEU A 115 33.26 -18.35 0.51
N ASN A 116 34.46 -18.89 0.31
CA ASN A 116 34.74 -19.87 -0.74
C ASN A 116 34.60 -21.32 -0.27
N ALA A 117 34.48 -21.55 1.04
CA ALA A 117 34.26 -22.87 1.59
C ALA A 117 32.87 -23.41 1.22
N SER A 118 32.77 -24.74 1.20
CA SER A 118 31.49 -25.43 1.02
C SER A 118 30.58 -25.18 2.21
N ALA A 119 29.28 -25.01 1.99
CA ALA A 119 28.29 -24.98 3.07
C ALA A 119 28.35 -26.25 3.93
N LYS A 120 28.71 -27.39 3.33
CA LYS A 120 28.86 -28.66 4.04
C LYS A 120 29.97 -28.66 5.07
N SER A 121 31.05 -27.89 4.88
CA SER A 121 32.13 -27.83 5.87
C SER A 121 31.67 -27.23 7.21
N TYR A 122 30.58 -26.44 7.19
CA TYR A 122 29.94 -25.92 8.39
C TYR A 122 28.74 -26.79 8.81
N ILE A 123 28.03 -27.38 7.85
CA ILE A 123 26.84 -28.21 8.06
C ILE A 123 27.11 -29.60 7.50
N GLY A 124 27.77 -30.46 8.29
CA GLY A 124 28.21 -31.78 7.80
C GLY A 124 27.08 -32.67 7.25
N ALA A 125 25.85 -32.46 7.71
CA ALA A 125 24.65 -33.17 7.24
C ALA A 125 24.07 -32.63 5.93
N TYR A 126 24.61 -31.54 5.36
CA TYR A 126 24.15 -31.01 4.08
C TYR A 126 24.74 -31.83 2.92
N PRO A 127 23.92 -32.37 1.99
CA PRO A 127 24.42 -33.35 1.04
C PRO A 127 25.25 -32.75 -0.11
N HIS A 128 25.04 -31.47 -0.45
CA HIS A 128 25.66 -30.84 -1.64
C HIS A 128 27.00 -30.18 -1.34
N GLU A 129 28.10 -30.83 -1.72
CA GLU A 129 29.49 -30.34 -1.56
C GLU A 129 29.80 -29.06 -2.34
N SER A 130 29.16 -28.86 -3.49
CA SER A 130 29.50 -27.82 -4.46
C SER A 130 28.99 -26.42 -4.09
N VAL A 131 28.08 -26.32 -3.12
CA VAL A 131 27.44 -25.05 -2.73
C VAL A 131 28.40 -24.27 -1.82
N LYS A 132 28.86 -23.10 -2.27
CA LYS A 132 29.73 -22.21 -1.48
C LYS A 132 28.94 -21.22 -0.64
N VAL A 133 29.53 -20.77 0.47
CA VAL A 133 28.90 -19.76 1.35
C VAL A 133 28.60 -18.45 0.62
N ALA A 134 29.52 -17.97 -0.24
CA ALA A 134 29.29 -16.79 -1.07
C ALA A 134 28.03 -16.93 -1.94
N GLN A 135 27.82 -18.10 -2.54
CA GLN A 135 26.73 -18.35 -3.46
C GLN A 135 25.38 -18.35 -2.75
N LEU A 136 25.32 -18.73 -1.46
CA LEU A 136 24.11 -18.60 -0.65
C LEU A 136 23.73 -17.13 -0.48
N LEU A 137 24.68 -16.30 -0.04
CA LEU A 137 24.47 -14.88 0.19
C LEU A 137 24.15 -14.10 -1.09
N GLN A 138 24.65 -14.57 -2.24
CA GLN A 138 24.45 -13.97 -3.56
C GLN A 138 23.19 -14.46 -4.29
N ASN A 139 22.41 -15.39 -3.71
CA ASN A 139 21.31 -16.06 -4.41
C ASN A 139 21.77 -16.77 -5.71
N ARG A 140 22.91 -17.47 -5.66
CA ARG A 140 23.49 -18.23 -6.78
C ARG A 140 23.75 -19.70 -6.43
N SER A 141 23.24 -20.19 -5.31
CA SER A 141 23.58 -21.53 -4.80
C SER A 141 22.90 -22.68 -5.54
N GLY A 142 21.81 -22.41 -6.27
CA GLY A 142 20.95 -23.46 -6.82
C GLY A 142 19.99 -24.07 -5.78
N VAL A 143 20.04 -23.65 -4.52
CA VAL A 143 19.06 -24.06 -3.50
C VAL A 143 17.70 -23.48 -3.86
N GLY A 144 16.67 -24.31 -3.90
CA GLY A 144 15.35 -23.92 -4.41
C GLY A 144 14.57 -22.96 -3.52
N HIS A 145 13.35 -22.61 -3.93
CA HIS A 145 12.50 -21.65 -3.23
C HIS A 145 11.00 -22.03 -3.27
N TYR A 146 10.46 -22.44 -2.12
CA TYR A 146 9.03 -22.72 -1.92
C TYR A 146 8.39 -23.57 -3.04
N ALA A 147 7.37 -23.04 -3.73
CA ALA A 147 6.64 -23.69 -4.80
C ALA A 147 7.45 -23.93 -6.08
N GLN A 148 8.61 -23.30 -6.23
CA GLN A 148 9.46 -23.45 -7.43
C GLN A 148 10.25 -24.77 -7.43
N MET A 149 10.06 -25.61 -6.41
CA MET A 149 10.71 -26.90 -6.24
C MET A 149 9.78 -28.04 -6.66
N ASP A 150 9.32 -28.05 -7.93
CA ASP A 150 8.28 -28.96 -8.46
C ASP A 150 8.27 -30.36 -7.81
N SER A 151 9.34 -31.14 -7.98
CA SER A 151 9.40 -32.52 -7.51
C SER A 151 9.58 -32.67 -5.99
N ALA A 152 10.00 -31.62 -5.29
CA ALA A 152 10.25 -31.62 -3.85
C ALA A 152 9.20 -30.81 -3.06
N TYR A 153 8.20 -30.23 -3.73
CA TYR A 153 7.22 -29.31 -3.14
C TYR A 153 6.44 -29.96 -1.99
N ALA A 154 5.84 -31.13 -2.25
CA ALA A 154 5.05 -31.84 -1.25
C ALA A 154 5.90 -32.28 -0.04
N GLU A 155 7.14 -32.70 -0.28
CA GLU A 155 8.04 -33.20 0.77
C GLU A 155 8.47 -32.08 1.72
N TRP A 156 8.92 -30.94 1.20
CA TRP A 156 9.33 -29.85 2.08
C TRP A 156 8.14 -29.26 2.84
N GLN A 157 6.95 -29.20 2.24
CA GLN A 157 5.74 -28.74 2.92
C GLN A 157 5.35 -29.65 4.08
N ASP A 158 5.46 -30.96 3.93
CA ASP A 158 5.22 -31.90 5.01
C ASP A 158 6.24 -31.69 6.15
N LYS A 159 7.53 -31.55 5.80
CA LYS A 159 8.59 -31.27 6.77
C LYS A 159 8.42 -29.93 7.49
N GLU A 160 7.97 -28.90 6.79
CA GLU A 160 7.71 -27.58 7.36
C GLU A 160 6.51 -27.60 8.32
N LYS A 161 5.42 -28.29 7.96
CA LYS A 161 4.29 -28.52 8.88
C LYS A 161 4.71 -29.25 10.16
N ASN A 162 5.67 -30.15 10.03
CA ASN A 162 6.26 -30.91 11.13
C ASN A 162 7.42 -30.18 11.84
N TYR A 163 7.80 -28.97 11.40
CA TYR A 163 8.76 -28.15 12.14
C TYR A 163 8.20 -27.86 13.54
N PRO A 164 8.94 -28.11 14.62
CA PRO A 164 8.36 -27.97 15.93
C PRO A 164 8.00 -26.51 16.20
N LYS A 165 6.74 -26.30 16.55
CA LYS A 165 6.16 -24.99 16.84
C LYS A 165 6.48 -24.56 18.27
N ASN A 166 6.36 -23.26 18.55
CA ASN A 166 6.53 -22.69 19.90
C ASN A 166 7.91 -22.96 20.54
N GLN A 167 8.96 -23.03 19.73
CA GLN A 167 10.35 -23.17 20.18
C GLN A 167 11.24 -22.14 19.48
N ALA A 168 12.39 -21.82 20.07
CA ALA A 168 13.36 -20.95 19.42
C ALA A 168 13.89 -21.56 18.11
N TRP A 169 14.50 -20.71 17.29
CA TRP A 169 15.20 -21.12 16.08
C TRP A 169 16.15 -22.30 16.30
N ASN A 170 16.10 -23.27 15.40
CA ASN A 170 17.03 -24.38 15.36
C ASN A 170 17.54 -24.57 13.93
N ALA A 171 18.81 -24.25 13.71
CA ALA A 171 19.43 -24.29 12.38
C ALA A 171 19.36 -25.67 11.71
N ALA A 172 19.62 -26.75 12.46
CA ALA A 172 19.60 -28.11 11.92
C ALA A 172 18.20 -28.50 11.45
N LYS A 173 17.18 -28.33 12.31
CA LYS A 173 15.78 -28.65 11.96
C LYS A 173 15.26 -27.79 10.81
N ALA A 174 15.65 -26.51 10.75
CA ALA A 174 15.24 -25.62 9.67
C ALA A 174 15.87 -26.02 8.32
N VAL A 175 17.12 -26.47 8.32
CA VAL A 175 17.80 -26.99 7.12
C VAL A 175 17.23 -28.35 6.70
N ASP A 176 16.82 -29.20 7.65
CA ASP A 176 16.22 -30.51 7.38
C ASP A 176 14.95 -30.43 6.50
N ILE A 177 14.26 -29.29 6.50
CA ILE A 177 13.09 -29.02 5.66
C ILE A 177 13.40 -29.22 4.17
N PHE A 178 14.58 -28.82 3.69
CA PHE A 178 14.90 -28.78 2.25
C PHE A 178 16.26 -29.38 1.87
N LYS A 179 17.10 -29.81 2.83
CA LYS A 179 18.49 -30.20 2.53
C LYS A 179 18.64 -31.31 1.49
N GLU A 180 17.69 -32.24 1.43
CA GLU A 180 17.70 -33.38 0.52
C GLU A 180 17.17 -33.04 -0.88
N SER A 181 16.61 -31.85 -1.06
CA SER A 181 16.09 -31.44 -2.35
C SER A 181 17.22 -31.26 -3.37
N PRO A 182 16.97 -31.60 -4.65
CA PRO A 182 17.95 -31.37 -5.70
C PRO A 182 18.21 -29.87 -5.89
N LEU A 183 19.43 -29.53 -6.31
CA LEU A 183 19.75 -28.17 -6.73
C LEU A 183 19.03 -27.88 -8.06
N MET A 184 18.47 -26.68 -8.19
CA MET A 184 17.78 -26.24 -9.40
C MET A 184 18.74 -26.01 -10.58
N PHE A 185 20.03 -25.81 -10.30
CA PHE A 185 21.10 -25.61 -11.27
C PHE A 185 22.46 -25.72 -10.60
N THR A 186 23.53 -25.79 -11.39
CA THR A 186 24.91 -25.81 -10.90
C THR A 186 25.24 -24.54 -10.09
N PRO A 187 25.74 -24.65 -8.84
CA PRO A 187 26.05 -23.48 -8.02
C PRO A 187 26.96 -22.48 -8.73
N GLY A 188 26.58 -21.21 -8.71
CA GLY A 188 27.27 -20.10 -9.38
C GLY A 188 26.80 -19.84 -10.80
N ALA A 189 26.05 -20.73 -11.45
CA ALA A 189 25.70 -20.60 -12.87
C ALA A 189 24.75 -19.43 -13.17
N LYS A 190 23.78 -19.16 -12.30
CA LYS A 190 22.80 -18.07 -12.47
C LYS A 190 22.26 -17.55 -11.13
N TYR A 191 21.65 -16.38 -11.17
CA TYR A 191 20.86 -15.83 -10.06
C TYR A 191 19.50 -16.55 -9.93
N HIS A 192 19.14 -16.87 -8.68
CA HIS A 192 17.83 -17.36 -8.28
C HIS A 192 17.59 -17.03 -6.81
N TYR A 193 16.60 -16.17 -6.55
CA TYR A 193 16.26 -15.76 -5.19
C TYR A 193 15.81 -16.96 -4.34
N SER A 194 16.42 -17.16 -3.18
CA SER A 194 16.09 -18.30 -2.32
C SER A 194 16.10 -17.96 -0.83
N THR A 195 14.92 -18.03 -0.21
CA THR A 195 14.82 -18.03 1.26
C THR A 195 15.46 -19.26 1.89
N PHE A 196 15.35 -20.46 1.27
CA PHE A 196 16.02 -21.67 1.76
C PHE A 196 17.55 -21.51 1.73
N GLY A 197 18.10 -20.86 0.68
CA GLY A 197 19.51 -20.49 0.61
C GLY A 197 19.94 -19.60 1.78
N PHE A 198 19.11 -18.63 2.17
CA PHE A 198 19.39 -17.79 3.35
C PHE A 198 19.22 -18.50 4.68
N ILE A 199 18.30 -19.46 4.79
CA ILE A 199 18.22 -20.34 5.97
C ILE A 199 19.51 -21.14 6.13
N LEU A 200 20.01 -21.74 5.03
CA LEU A 200 21.29 -22.43 5.04
C LEU A 200 22.45 -21.48 5.36
N ALA A 201 22.44 -20.24 4.84
CA ALA A 201 23.44 -19.23 5.21
C ALA A 201 23.40 -18.89 6.70
N GLY A 202 22.21 -18.76 7.30
CA GLY A 202 22.06 -18.56 8.74
C GLY A 202 22.58 -19.74 9.55
N ALA A 203 22.34 -20.98 9.10
CA ALA A 203 22.90 -22.17 9.73
C ALA A 203 24.43 -22.21 9.67
N VAL A 204 25.02 -21.85 8.51
CA VAL A 204 26.47 -21.70 8.35
C VAL A 204 27.04 -20.66 9.33
N VAL A 205 26.39 -19.49 9.40
CA VAL A 205 26.76 -18.40 10.32
C VAL A 205 26.68 -18.87 11.78
N GLU A 206 25.61 -19.58 12.16
CA GLU A 206 25.44 -20.14 13.49
C GLU A 206 26.57 -21.12 13.84
N ASN A 207 26.88 -22.06 12.96
CA ASN A 207 27.92 -23.05 13.21
C ASN A 207 29.31 -22.41 13.30
N ALA A 208 29.62 -21.45 12.41
CA ALA A 208 30.86 -20.68 12.49
C ALA A 208 30.96 -19.89 13.81
N GLY A 209 29.87 -19.27 14.26
CA GLY A 209 29.83 -18.54 15.54
C GLY A 209 29.90 -19.44 16.77
N MET A 210 29.27 -20.63 16.73
CA MET A 210 29.37 -21.62 17.80
C MET A 210 30.80 -22.16 17.92
N GLN A 211 31.45 -22.48 16.81
CA GLN A 211 32.85 -22.95 16.80
C GLN A 211 33.83 -21.87 17.26
N ALA A 212 33.64 -20.61 16.83
CA ALA A 212 34.57 -19.54 17.12
C ALA A 212 34.36 -18.88 18.50
N TYR A 213 33.11 -18.78 18.94
CA TYR A 213 32.72 -17.92 20.07
C TYR A 213 31.70 -18.55 21.03
N ASN A 214 31.20 -19.77 20.76
CA ASN A 214 30.07 -20.36 21.46
C ASN A 214 28.82 -19.46 21.46
N LYS A 215 28.54 -18.82 20.31
CA LYS A 215 27.40 -17.91 20.11
C LYS A 215 26.52 -18.38 18.97
N GLY A 216 25.22 -18.54 19.25
CA GLY A 216 24.21 -18.89 18.26
C GLY A 216 23.82 -17.71 17.37
N TYR A 217 23.01 -17.97 16.33
CA TYR A 217 22.68 -16.97 15.30
C TYR A 217 22.10 -15.66 15.85
N VAL A 218 21.11 -15.74 16.74
CA VAL A 218 20.45 -14.55 17.34
C VAL A 218 21.43 -13.71 18.15
N GLN A 219 22.35 -14.35 18.89
CA GLN A 219 23.36 -13.65 19.67
C GLN A 219 24.36 -12.91 18.76
N LEU A 220 24.75 -13.52 17.64
CA LEU A 220 25.65 -12.89 16.67
C LEU A 220 24.99 -11.66 16.01
N VAL A 221 23.70 -11.73 15.67
CA VAL A 221 22.93 -10.58 15.18
C VAL A 221 22.89 -9.48 16.24
N ASN A 222 22.63 -9.82 17.50
CA ASN A 222 22.64 -8.85 18.59
C ASN A 222 24.02 -8.19 18.74
N ASP A 223 25.09 -8.97 18.80
CA ASP A 223 26.43 -8.48 19.14
C ASP A 223 27.07 -7.65 18.03
N TYR A 224 26.84 -8.04 16.77
CA TYR A 224 27.47 -7.38 15.62
C TYR A 224 26.60 -6.31 14.97
N ILE A 225 25.30 -6.27 15.26
CA ILE A 225 24.36 -5.33 14.63
C ILE A 225 23.56 -4.58 15.69
N ALA A 226 22.74 -5.29 16.48
CA ALA A 226 21.73 -4.61 17.30
C ALA A 226 22.35 -3.74 18.40
N GLN A 227 23.30 -4.28 19.17
CA GLN A 227 23.98 -3.56 20.24
C GLN A 227 24.80 -2.37 19.73
N PRO A 228 25.71 -2.53 18.73
CA PRO A 228 26.47 -1.40 18.19
C PRO A 228 25.61 -0.26 17.63
N LEU A 229 24.43 -0.58 17.10
CA LEU A 229 23.52 0.39 16.50
C LEU A 229 22.41 0.88 17.43
N GLY A 230 22.35 0.37 18.68
CA GLY A 230 21.31 0.71 19.64
C GLY A 230 19.91 0.24 19.25
N MET A 231 19.79 -0.87 18.52
CA MET A 231 18.51 -1.44 18.08
C MET A 231 17.89 -2.34 19.15
N SER A 232 17.34 -1.71 20.20
CA SER A 232 16.89 -2.41 21.41
C SER A 232 15.60 -3.23 21.27
N THR A 233 14.85 -3.06 20.18
CA THR A 233 13.58 -3.77 19.91
C THR A 233 13.74 -4.90 18.89
N LEU A 234 14.88 -5.00 18.20
CA LEU A 234 15.13 -6.08 17.24
C LEU A 234 15.16 -7.43 17.93
N LYS A 235 14.26 -8.33 17.52
CA LYS A 235 14.16 -9.68 18.07
C LYS A 235 13.62 -10.67 17.04
N PRO A 236 13.87 -11.98 17.24
CA PRO A 236 13.19 -13.01 16.48
C PRO A 236 11.66 -12.92 16.66
N ASP A 237 10.93 -13.19 15.59
CA ASP A 237 9.49 -13.33 15.60
C ASP A 237 9.10 -14.76 15.99
N TYR A 238 9.13 -15.02 17.29
CA TYR A 238 8.67 -16.27 17.87
C TYR A 238 7.20 -16.16 18.27
N VAL A 239 6.46 -17.25 18.07
CA VAL A 239 5.03 -17.35 18.44
C VAL A 239 4.83 -17.22 19.96
N PHE A 240 5.79 -17.69 20.76
CA PHE A 240 5.78 -17.48 22.20
C PHE A 240 6.28 -16.06 22.52
N GLY A 241 5.47 -15.28 23.23
CA GLY A 241 5.78 -13.89 23.58
C GLY A 241 5.10 -12.83 22.70
N ALA A 242 3.88 -13.12 22.22
CA ALA A 242 3.02 -12.15 21.54
C ALA A 242 2.96 -10.83 22.33
N SER A 243 3.19 -9.71 21.63
CA SER A 243 3.25 -8.38 22.22
C SER A 243 2.10 -7.53 21.71
N SER A 244 1.46 -6.76 22.58
CA SER A 244 0.49 -5.73 22.17
C SER A 244 1.11 -4.62 21.30
N ALA A 245 2.44 -4.53 21.25
CA ALA A 245 3.16 -3.61 20.36
C ALA A 245 3.09 -4.02 18.89
N GLU A 246 2.80 -5.29 18.59
CA GLU A 246 2.78 -5.80 17.22
C GLU A 246 1.59 -5.27 16.42
N VAL A 247 1.78 -5.13 15.11
CA VAL A 247 0.69 -4.86 14.17
C VAL A 247 -0.22 -6.07 13.98
N ILE A 248 -1.49 -5.77 13.70
CA ILE A 248 -2.38 -6.68 12.99
C ILE A 248 -2.07 -6.56 11.49
N GLY A 249 -1.98 -7.71 10.84
CA GLY A 249 -1.77 -7.79 9.39
C GLY A 249 -3.09 -7.77 8.64
N TYR A 250 -3.07 -7.27 7.41
CA TYR A 250 -4.24 -7.24 6.53
C TYR A 250 -3.88 -7.75 5.13
N TYR A 251 -4.84 -8.40 4.48
CA TYR A 251 -4.77 -8.83 3.09
C TYR A 251 -6.01 -8.45 2.29
N LYS A 252 -5.93 -8.58 0.97
CA LYS A 252 -7.10 -8.50 0.08
C LYS A 252 -7.49 -9.91 -0.34
N ASP A 253 -8.76 -10.25 -0.21
CA ASP A 253 -9.31 -11.50 -0.76
C ASP A 253 -9.54 -11.39 -2.28
N ASP A 254 -10.07 -12.46 -2.89
CA ASP A 254 -10.28 -12.54 -4.34
C ASP A 254 -11.29 -11.52 -4.88
N ASP A 255 -12.19 -11.01 -4.03
CA ASP A 255 -13.12 -9.92 -4.38
C ASP A 255 -12.46 -8.53 -4.18
N GLY A 256 -11.24 -8.52 -3.63
CA GLY A 256 -10.45 -7.34 -3.34
C GLY A 256 -10.85 -6.63 -2.05
N ASP A 257 -11.65 -7.28 -1.19
CA ASP A 257 -12.05 -6.76 0.11
C ASP A 257 -10.90 -6.91 1.11
N ILE A 258 -10.73 -5.92 1.98
CA ILE A 258 -9.68 -5.93 3.00
C ILE A 258 -10.11 -6.83 4.17
N GLN A 259 -9.30 -7.83 4.45
CA GLN A 259 -9.52 -8.81 5.52
C GLN A 259 -8.35 -8.78 6.52
N ARG A 260 -8.68 -8.99 7.79
CA ARG A 260 -7.68 -9.23 8.84
C ARG A 260 -6.96 -10.55 8.59
N ARG A 261 -5.64 -10.55 8.77
CA ARG A 261 -4.79 -11.74 8.62
C ARG A 261 -4.52 -12.41 9.96
N ASP A 262 -4.59 -13.74 9.97
CA ASP A 262 -4.20 -14.57 11.10
C ASP A 262 -2.68 -14.62 11.30
N ASP A 263 -2.26 -14.94 12.53
CA ASP A 263 -0.85 -15.14 12.86
C ASP A 263 -0.34 -16.50 12.32
N ASP A 264 0.87 -16.50 11.77
CA ASP A 264 1.60 -17.70 11.33
C ASP A 264 2.96 -17.82 12.03
N ASP A 265 3.44 -19.07 12.19
CA ASP A 265 4.78 -19.34 12.73
C ASP A 265 5.83 -19.24 11.63
N VAL A 266 6.75 -18.30 11.80
CA VAL A 266 7.80 -17.98 10.81
C VAL A 266 9.18 -18.30 11.34
N THR A 267 9.26 -18.98 12.48
CA THR A 267 10.50 -19.29 13.19
C THR A 267 11.47 -20.07 12.32
N TRP A 268 10.98 -21.06 11.57
CA TRP A 268 11.80 -21.93 10.71
C TRP A 268 12.54 -21.19 9.58
N LYS A 269 12.17 -19.95 9.28
CA LYS A 269 12.81 -19.09 8.28
C LYS A 269 13.49 -17.86 8.88
N LEU A 270 13.85 -17.87 10.16
CA LEU A 270 14.42 -16.73 10.88
C LEU A 270 15.52 -15.96 10.11
N PRO A 271 16.60 -16.58 9.58
CA PRO A 271 17.64 -15.87 8.82
C PRO A 271 17.18 -15.25 7.50
N GLY A 272 16.09 -15.78 6.94
CA GLY A 272 15.52 -15.36 5.67
C GLY A 272 14.34 -14.40 5.79
N GLY A 273 13.69 -14.30 6.96
CA GLY A 273 12.45 -13.54 7.09
C GLY A 273 11.93 -13.27 8.51
N GLY A 274 12.42 -13.95 9.54
CA GLY A 274 11.72 -14.05 10.82
C GLY A 274 12.15 -13.07 11.91
N PHE A 275 12.67 -11.89 11.59
CA PHE A 275 12.88 -10.83 12.59
C PHE A 275 11.72 -9.83 12.62
N LYS A 276 11.52 -9.19 13.76
CA LYS A 276 10.64 -8.02 13.91
C LYS A 276 11.31 -6.93 14.75
N SER A 277 10.93 -5.67 14.51
CA SER A 277 11.33 -4.53 15.34
C SER A 277 10.45 -3.31 15.03
N THR A 278 10.77 -2.18 15.65
CA THR A 278 10.19 -0.87 15.31
C THR A 278 10.85 -0.21 14.11
N ILE A 279 10.17 0.79 13.52
CA ILE A 279 10.73 1.65 12.46
C ILE A 279 12.01 2.38 12.92
N THR A 280 12.11 2.72 14.20
CA THR A 280 13.29 3.37 14.78
C THR A 280 14.52 2.49 14.64
N ASP A 281 14.39 1.18 14.89
CA ASP A 281 15.50 0.24 14.78
C ASP A 281 15.88 -0.05 13.33
N VAL A 282 14.91 -0.18 12.42
CA VAL A 282 15.20 -0.28 10.98
C VAL A 282 15.96 0.98 10.51
N THR A 283 15.56 2.16 10.98
CA THR A 283 16.20 3.43 10.61
C THR A 283 17.63 3.52 11.18
N ARG A 284 17.88 2.98 12.37
CA ARG A 284 19.24 2.81 12.93
C ARG A 284 20.08 1.86 12.09
N PHE A 285 19.51 0.76 11.61
CA PHE A 285 20.18 -0.16 10.68
C PHE A 285 20.55 0.54 9.36
N VAL A 286 19.61 1.29 8.77
CA VAL A 286 19.82 2.12 7.58
C VAL A 286 20.91 3.16 7.80
N LYS A 287 20.91 3.84 8.95
CA LYS A 287 21.97 4.79 9.35
C LYS A 287 23.32 4.09 9.47
N GLY A 288 23.36 2.90 10.10
CA GLY A 288 24.57 2.09 10.27
C GLY A 288 25.18 1.66 8.94
N LEU A 289 24.34 1.28 7.97
CA LEU A 289 24.77 1.00 6.59
C LEU A 289 25.29 2.26 5.89
N ALA A 290 24.54 3.37 5.95
CA ALA A 290 24.92 4.64 5.33
C ALA A 290 26.27 5.19 5.85
N ASN A 291 26.52 5.01 7.15
CA ASN A 291 27.72 5.48 7.84
C ASN A 291 28.85 4.44 7.93
N ARG A 292 28.68 3.25 7.36
CA ARG A 292 29.67 2.16 7.40
C ARG A 292 30.11 1.77 8.82
N GLN A 293 29.16 1.62 9.75
CA GLN A 293 29.46 1.45 11.18
C GLN A 293 29.75 0.00 11.63
N MET A 294 29.50 -1.02 10.79
CA MET A 294 29.52 -2.44 11.23
C MET A 294 30.75 -3.22 10.75
N LEU A 295 31.32 -2.87 9.60
CA LEU A 295 32.38 -3.61 8.90
C LEU A 295 33.54 -2.68 8.51
N HIS A 296 34.72 -3.24 8.25
CA HIS A 296 35.81 -2.50 7.61
C HIS A 296 35.46 -2.12 6.16
N ASP A 297 36.04 -1.04 5.64
CA ASP A 297 35.75 -0.52 4.30
C ASP A 297 35.89 -1.59 3.20
N SER A 298 36.96 -2.39 3.23
CA SER A 298 37.16 -3.46 2.24
C SER A 298 36.06 -4.53 2.28
N THR A 299 35.52 -4.80 3.47
CA THR A 299 34.45 -5.77 3.66
C THR A 299 33.10 -5.20 3.20
N TYR A 300 32.85 -3.90 3.44
CA TYR A 300 31.68 -3.19 2.91
C TYR A 300 31.66 -3.19 1.37
N GLU A 301 32.79 -2.85 0.74
CA GLU A 301 32.87 -2.86 -0.73
C GLU A 301 32.61 -4.25 -1.29
N LEU A 302 33.18 -5.29 -0.69
CA LEU A 302 32.91 -6.67 -1.09
C LEU A 302 31.42 -7.04 -0.92
N MET A 303 30.79 -6.67 0.20
CA MET A 303 29.39 -6.99 0.50
C MET A 303 28.41 -6.39 -0.52
N TRP A 304 28.76 -5.23 -1.05
CA TRP A 304 27.95 -4.52 -2.05
C TRP A 304 28.42 -4.75 -3.49
N THR A 305 29.35 -5.69 -3.72
CA THR A 305 29.73 -6.10 -5.07
C THR A 305 28.54 -6.75 -5.77
N LYS A 306 27.96 -6.01 -6.72
CA LYS A 306 26.89 -6.47 -7.60
C LYS A 306 27.34 -7.67 -8.43
N GLN A 307 26.46 -8.66 -8.57
CA GLN A 307 26.69 -9.83 -9.41
C GLN A 307 26.41 -9.51 -10.89
N ALA A 308 27.12 -10.14 -11.81
CA ALA A 308 27.07 -9.76 -13.24
C ALA A 308 25.70 -10.04 -13.91
N ASP A 309 24.95 -11.02 -13.43
CA ASP A 309 23.68 -11.50 -13.99
C ASP A 309 22.44 -11.01 -13.21
N SER A 310 22.62 -10.13 -12.21
CA SER A 310 21.51 -9.65 -11.39
C SER A 310 21.81 -8.30 -10.72
N ASN A 311 20.77 -7.61 -10.27
CA ASN A 311 20.88 -6.42 -9.43
C ASN A 311 20.98 -6.80 -7.95
N TYR A 312 21.79 -7.80 -7.61
CA TYR A 312 21.92 -8.35 -6.25
C TYR A 312 23.40 -8.51 -5.86
N SER A 313 23.69 -8.48 -4.57
CA SER A 313 25.01 -8.71 -3.96
C SER A 313 24.89 -9.69 -2.78
N TYR A 314 25.77 -9.62 -1.77
CA TYR A 314 25.69 -10.48 -0.59
C TYR A 314 24.55 -10.02 0.34
N GLY A 315 23.31 -10.43 0.07
CA GLY A 315 22.14 -10.10 0.91
C GLY A 315 21.55 -8.71 0.72
N PHE A 316 21.86 -8.05 -0.40
CA PHE A 316 21.34 -6.72 -0.75
C PHE A 316 21.01 -6.66 -2.24
N GLY A 317 19.93 -5.95 -2.57
CA GLY A 317 19.70 -5.45 -3.93
C GLY A 317 20.59 -4.24 -4.20
N ILE A 318 21.12 -4.17 -5.41
CA ILE A 318 22.00 -3.09 -5.87
C ILE A 318 21.42 -2.48 -7.16
N GLU A 319 21.05 -1.21 -7.09
CA GLU A 319 20.71 -0.42 -8.26
C GLU A 319 21.84 0.58 -8.51
N GLU A 320 22.44 0.55 -9.71
CA GLU A 320 23.49 1.48 -10.11
C GLU A 320 22.96 2.37 -11.24
N ASN A 321 22.86 3.67 -11.00
CA ASN A 321 22.57 4.67 -12.02
C ASN A 321 23.68 5.73 -12.02
N GLY A 322 24.65 5.58 -12.93
CA GLY A 322 25.87 6.39 -12.96
C GLY A 322 26.63 6.32 -11.63
N SER A 323 26.93 7.47 -11.02
CA SER A 323 27.64 7.53 -9.72
C SER A 323 26.74 7.32 -8.49
N ASN A 324 25.43 7.11 -8.68
CA ASN A 324 24.46 6.97 -7.60
C ASN A 324 24.12 5.48 -7.40
N ARG A 325 24.96 4.79 -6.62
CA ARG A 325 24.65 3.44 -6.13
C ARG A 325 23.56 3.53 -5.05
N ARG A 326 22.53 2.71 -5.19
CA ARG A 326 21.52 2.45 -4.15
C ARG A 326 21.64 1.01 -3.69
N VAL A 327 21.66 0.84 -2.37
CA VAL A 327 21.71 -0.47 -1.70
C VAL A 327 20.39 -0.63 -0.96
N ALA A 328 19.65 -1.70 -1.22
CA ALA A 328 18.29 -1.85 -0.73
C ALA A 328 17.95 -3.29 -0.40
N HIS A 329 16.84 -3.49 0.31
CA HIS A 329 16.14 -4.77 0.34
C HIS A 329 14.65 -4.51 0.59
N SER A 330 13.78 -5.26 -0.07
CA SER A 330 12.35 -5.29 0.21
C SER A 330 11.96 -6.55 0.96
N GLY A 331 10.81 -6.53 1.62
CA GLY A 331 10.23 -7.68 2.29
C GLY A 331 8.73 -7.76 2.00
N SER A 332 8.24 -8.98 1.81
CA SER A 332 6.82 -9.30 1.82
C SER A 332 6.68 -10.65 2.50
N GLN A 333 5.69 -10.73 3.38
CA GLN A 333 5.34 -11.89 4.18
C GLN A 333 3.95 -11.66 4.76
N THR A 334 3.29 -12.74 5.24
CA THR A 334 2.11 -12.65 6.09
C THR A 334 2.24 -11.47 7.08
N LYS A 335 1.21 -10.62 7.12
CA LYS A 335 1.08 -9.40 7.92
C LYS A 335 1.89 -8.16 7.50
N THR A 336 2.79 -8.23 6.51
CA THR A 336 3.66 -7.07 6.24
C THR A 336 4.19 -6.96 4.81
N ALA A 337 4.42 -5.71 4.41
CA ALA A 337 5.32 -5.35 3.33
C ALA A 337 6.31 -4.29 3.84
N THR A 338 7.60 -4.48 3.55
CA THR A 338 8.67 -3.60 4.04
C THR A 338 9.69 -3.24 2.97
N TYR A 339 10.40 -2.13 3.17
CA TYR A 339 11.48 -1.70 2.30
C TYR A 339 12.45 -0.82 3.05
N TYR A 340 13.74 -0.97 2.75
CA TYR A 340 14.70 0.09 2.99
C TYR A 340 15.62 0.29 1.79
N VAL A 341 16.19 1.49 1.71
CA VAL A 341 17.20 1.86 0.72
C VAL A 341 18.19 2.85 1.32
N VAL A 342 19.45 2.72 0.90
CA VAL A 342 20.57 3.59 1.26
C VAL A 342 21.21 4.10 -0.01
N VAL A 343 21.57 5.37 -0.03
CA VAL A 343 22.43 6.01 -1.04
C VAL A 343 23.76 6.35 -0.34
N PRO A 344 24.77 5.45 -0.38
CA PRO A 344 25.95 5.59 0.48
C PRO A 344 26.72 6.89 0.25
N LYS A 345 26.83 7.33 -1.00
CA LYS A 345 27.58 8.55 -1.39
C LYS A 345 27.07 9.80 -0.66
N SER A 346 25.76 9.93 -0.47
CA SER A 346 25.13 11.07 0.21
C SER A 346 24.74 10.77 1.66
N LYS A 347 25.07 9.58 2.17
CA LYS A 347 24.63 9.09 3.49
C LYS A 347 23.13 9.29 3.73
N LEU A 348 22.36 9.07 2.67
CA LEU A 348 20.90 9.18 2.68
C LEU A 348 20.30 7.78 2.78
N GLY A 349 19.16 7.64 3.44
CA GLY A 349 18.42 6.40 3.44
C GLY A 349 16.97 6.57 3.83
N VAL A 350 16.13 5.62 3.43
CA VAL A 350 14.69 5.59 3.71
C VAL A 350 14.34 4.18 4.16
N ALA A 351 13.51 4.07 5.19
CA ALA A 351 12.89 2.84 5.69
C ALA A 351 11.37 3.01 5.70
N VAL A 352 10.66 1.97 5.29
CA VAL A 352 9.19 1.91 5.24
C VAL A 352 8.74 0.54 5.74
N MET A 353 7.78 0.51 6.66
CA MET A 353 7.14 -0.70 7.15
C MET A 353 5.63 -0.55 7.07
N CYS A 354 4.93 -1.52 6.47
CA CYS A 354 3.48 -1.51 6.31
C CYS A 354 2.85 -2.79 6.88
N ASN A 355 1.62 -2.71 7.36
CA ASN A 355 0.84 -3.88 7.81
C ASN A 355 -0.22 -4.37 6.80
N SER A 356 -0.27 -3.74 5.62
CA SER A 356 -1.02 -4.22 4.46
C SER A 356 -0.11 -5.07 3.57
N GLU A 357 -0.48 -6.33 3.29
CA GLU A 357 0.34 -7.26 2.49
C GLU A 357 0.49 -6.83 1.02
N TRP A 358 -0.52 -6.15 0.47
CA TRP A 358 -0.52 -5.62 -0.90
C TRP A 358 0.25 -4.30 -1.04
N ALA A 359 0.69 -3.69 0.07
CA ALA A 359 1.39 -2.42 0.03
C ALA A 359 2.72 -2.54 -0.73
N ARG A 360 3.10 -1.44 -1.39
CA ARG A 360 4.30 -1.31 -2.21
C ARG A 360 5.24 -0.28 -1.60
N PRO A 361 5.90 -0.63 -0.49
CA PRO A 361 6.80 0.27 0.22
C PRO A 361 8.01 0.69 -0.61
N VAL A 362 8.36 -0.06 -1.67
CA VAL A 362 9.37 0.34 -2.66
C VAL A 362 8.98 1.63 -3.39
N ILE A 363 7.71 1.74 -3.82
CA ILE A 363 7.22 2.94 -4.53
C ILE A 363 7.28 4.14 -3.58
N LEU A 364 6.72 4.01 -2.38
CA LEU A 364 6.74 5.05 -1.35
C LEU A 364 8.17 5.47 -0.99
N GLY A 365 9.04 4.50 -0.66
CA GLY A 365 10.42 4.78 -0.26
C GLY A 365 11.22 5.46 -1.36
N LYS A 366 11.03 5.05 -2.61
CA LYS A 366 11.65 5.74 -3.73
C LYS A 366 11.04 7.16 -3.89
N LYS A 367 9.73 7.42 -3.69
CA LYS A 367 9.12 8.75 -3.96
C LYS A 367 9.67 9.76 -2.96
N ILE A 368 9.89 9.30 -1.73
CA ILE A 368 10.60 10.02 -0.68
C ILE A 368 12.05 10.32 -1.12
N LEU A 369 12.80 9.36 -1.67
CA LEU A 369 14.15 9.63 -2.20
C LEU A 369 14.14 10.71 -3.30
N GLN A 370 13.13 10.71 -4.18
CA GLN A 370 12.99 11.72 -5.22
C GLN A 370 12.78 13.11 -4.62
N ALA A 371 11.88 13.23 -3.65
CA ALA A 371 11.65 14.49 -2.92
C ALA A 371 12.90 14.97 -2.17
N LEU A 372 13.78 14.05 -1.78
CA LEU A 372 15.08 14.35 -1.16
C LEU A 372 16.20 14.63 -2.19
N GLY A 373 15.87 14.78 -3.47
CA GLY A 373 16.80 15.19 -4.53
C GLY A 373 17.60 14.06 -5.16
N VAL A 374 17.26 12.79 -4.91
CA VAL A 374 17.84 11.67 -5.66
C VAL A 374 17.22 11.64 -7.05
N ALA A 375 18.04 11.47 -8.09
CA ALA A 375 17.55 11.26 -9.45
C ALA A 375 17.17 9.79 -9.68
N LEU A 376 15.97 9.55 -10.22
CA LEU A 376 15.47 8.20 -10.56
C LEU A 376 14.91 8.18 -11.98
N SER A 377 14.94 7.00 -12.59
CA SER A 377 14.50 6.82 -13.98
C SER A 377 12.96 6.83 -14.05
N PRO A 378 12.35 7.38 -15.12
CA PRO A 378 10.92 7.27 -15.35
C PRO A 378 10.48 5.80 -15.36
N GLY A 379 9.47 5.44 -14.55
CA GLY A 379 8.96 4.07 -14.44
C GLY A 379 9.39 3.30 -13.18
N GLU A 380 10.41 3.77 -12.43
CA GLU A 380 10.81 3.16 -11.14
C GLU A 380 9.74 3.24 -10.03
N TYR A 381 8.62 3.93 -10.32
CA TYR A 381 7.48 4.24 -9.46
C TYR A 381 6.14 3.73 -9.97
N ALA A 382 6.12 3.06 -11.12
CA ALA A 382 4.87 2.67 -11.74
C ALA A 382 4.18 1.56 -10.92
N TRP A 383 2.89 1.77 -10.64
CA TRP A 383 2.03 0.74 -10.07
C TRP A 383 1.79 -0.37 -11.12
N ASN A 384 2.05 -1.61 -10.75
CA ASN A 384 1.78 -2.84 -11.50
C ASN A 384 0.78 -3.72 -10.71
N CYS A 385 -0.49 -3.80 -11.13
CA CYS A 385 -1.49 -4.71 -10.54
C CYS A 385 -1.00 -6.17 -10.52
N ASN A 386 -1.28 -6.92 -9.44
CA ASN A 386 -0.99 -8.36 -9.35
C ASN A 386 -2.18 -9.20 -9.80
N ALA A 387 -1.96 -10.49 -10.04
CA ALA A 387 -2.98 -11.41 -10.55
C ALA A 387 -4.12 -11.73 -9.54
N GLU A 388 -3.91 -11.44 -8.26
CA GLU A 388 -4.86 -11.65 -7.15
C GLU A 388 -5.92 -10.53 -7.07
N ASP A 389 -5.71 -9.40 -7.74
CA ASP A 389 -6.66 -8.28 -7.80
C ASP A 389 -7.72 -8.45 -8.94
N LYS A 390 -7.87 -9.67 -9.46
CA LYS A 390 -8.82 -10.01 -10.54
C LYS A 390 -10.15 -10.45 -9.96
N SER A 391 -11.10 -9.53 -9.87
CA SER A 391 -12.49 -9.84 -9.52
C SER A 391 -13.28 -10.41 -10.70
N ASP A 392 -14.38 -11.11 -10.42
CA ASP A 392 -15.38 -11.53 -11.42
C ASP A 392 -16.15 -10.34 -12.03
N TYR A 393 -16.12 -9.18 -11.38
CA TYR A 393 -16.80 -7.96 -11.83
C TYR A 393 -16.12 -7.31 -13.03
N GLN A 394 -16.92 -6.79 -13.95
CA GLN A 394 -16.47 -5.95 -15.04
C GLN A 394 -16.72 -4.48 -14.70
N TYR A 395 -15.88 -3.63 -15.26
CA TYR A 395 -15.98 -2.19 -15.10
C TYR A 395 -15.98 -1.50 -16.46
N ALA A 396 -16.72 -0.40 -16.51
CA ALA A 396 -16.62 0.61 -17.53
C ALA A 396 -16.08 1.90 -16.94
N GLY A 397 -15.44 2.71 -17.77
CA GLY A 397 -15.00 4.03 -17.39
C GLY A 397 -15.22 5.01 -18.53
N VAL A 398 -15.60 6.22 -18.16
CA VAL A 398 -15.77 7.35 -19.08
C VAL A 398 -14.71 8.41 -18.75
N TRP A 399 -13.96 8.87 -19.75
CA TRP A 399 -12.98 9.94 -19.55
C TRP A 399 -13.26 11.13 -20.43
N ARG A 400 -12.92 12.30 -19.89
CA ARG A 400 -12.73 13.51 -20.67
C ARG A 400 -11.32 14.04 -20.54
N LYS A 401 -10.95 14.96 -21.41
CA LYS A 401 -9.73 15.75 -21.26
C LYS A 401 -9.80 16.57 -19.96
N GLY A 402 -8.75 16.47 -19.15
CA GLY A 402 -8.68 17.08 -17.84
C GLY A 402 -7.50 16.53 -17.04
N ASN A 403 -6.99 17.31 -16.10
CA ASN A 403 -5.78 16.97 -15.35
C ASN A 403 -5.95 17.18 -13.84
N ARG A 404 -7.19 17.10 -13.33
CA ARG A 404 -7.42 17.11 -11.89
C ARG A 404 -6.73 15.90 -11.27
N ASP A 405 -6.19 16.10 -10.08
CA ASP A 405 -5.64 15.02 -9.28
C ASP A 405 -6.81 14.17 -8.74
N GLN A 406 -6.84 12.88 -9.10
CA GLN A 406 -7.96 11.99 -8.81
C GLN A 406 -7.54 10.85 -7.89
N VAL A 407 -8.46 10.45 -7.01
CA VAL A 407 -8.35 9.28 -6.17
C VAL A 407 -9.58 8.42 -6.42
N ILE A 408 -9.38 7.12 -6.67
CA ILE A 408 -10.46 6.15 -6.83
C ILE A 408 -10.44 5.20 -5.63
N ARG A 409 -11.62 4.89 -5.11
CA ARG A 409 -11.84 3.94 -4.01
C ARG A 409 -12.79 2.86 -4.44
N LYS A 410 -12.56 1.64 -3.98
CA LYS A 410 -13.49 0.54 -4.23
C LYS A 410 -13.66 -0.38 -3.03
N GLY A 411 -14.81 -1.04 -2.92
CA GLY A 411 -15.06 -2.16 -2.02
C GLY A 411 -15.16 -1.77 -0.55
N TYR A 412 -15.43 -0.51 -0.22
CA TYR A 412 -15.57 -0.09 1.17
C TYR A 412 -16.97 -0.41 1.68
N ASP A 413 -17.13 -0.92 2.90
CA ASP A 413 -18.47 -0.92 3.53
C ASP A 413 -18.93 0.49 3.90
N HIS A 414 -20.12 0.60 4.50
CA HIS A 414 -20.70 1.88 4.86
C HIS A 414 -19.79 2.72 5.78
N ASP A 415 -19.28 2.12 6.85
CA ASP A 415 -18.52 2.82 7.88
C ASP A 415 -17.14 3.19 7.37
N ASP A 416 -16.45 2.24 6.73
CA ASP A 416 -15.11 2.47 6.19
C ASP A 416 -15.15 3.50 5.04
N PHE A 417 -16.20 3.51 4.21
CA PHE A 417 -16.34 4.54 3.17
C PHE A 417 -16.60 5.92 3.77
N ASN A 418 -17.37 6.03 4.86
CA ASN A 418 -17.58 7.32 5.54
C ASN A 418 -16.25 7.89 6.07
N GLU A 419 -15.40 7.04 6.67
CA GLU A 419 -14.09 7.47 7.16
C GLU A 419 -13.15 7.88 6.02
N GLU A 420 -13.09 7.07 4.96
CA GLU A 420 -12.24 7.40 3.81
C GLU A 420 -12.74 8.66 3.10
N TRP A 421 -14.05 8.84 2.96
CA TRP A 421 -14.66 10.08 2.47
C TRP A 421 -14.25 11.28 3.31
N GLN A 422 -14.33 11.21 4.65
CA GLN A 422 -13.87 12.29 5.53
C GLN A 422 -12.36 12.56 5.40
N LYS A 423 -11.54 11.50 5.35
CA LYS A 423 -10.08 11.61 5.18
C LYS A 423 -9.71 12.30 3.88
N LEU A 424 -10.29 11.87 2.76
CA LEU A 424 -10.08 12.48 1.44
C LEU A 424 -10.58 13.92 1.41
N SER A 425 -11.68 14.20 2.10
CA SER A 425 -12.25 15.53 2.18
C SER A 425 -11.38 16.52 2.94
N ASN A 426 -10.82 16.09 4.08
CA ASN A 426 -9.81 16.83 4.84
C ASN A 426 -8.53 17.02 4.04
N ALA A 427 -8.20 16.07 3.16
CA ALA A 427 -7.12 16.20 2.21
C ALA A 427 -7.49 17.09 0.99
N GLY A 428 -8.70 17.66 0.91
CA GLY A 428 -9.10 18.56 -0.18
C GLY A 428 -9.56 17.87 -1.47
N TYR A 429 -9.96 16.60 -1.38
CA TYR A 429 -10.64 15.89 -2.46
C TYR A 429 -12.16 15.94 -2.25
N ARG A 430 -12.94 15.83 -3.32
CA ARG A 430 -14.41 15.82 -3.31
C ARG A 430 -14.88 14.63 -4.12
N LEU A 431 -15.75 13.83 -3.53
CA LEU A 431 -16.48 12.78 -4.23
C LEU A 431 -17.27 13.43 -5.37
N VAL A 432 -17.16 12.89 -6.57
CA VAL A 432 -17.85 13.38 -7.77
C VAL A 432 -18.73 12.34 -8.44
N ASP A 433 -18.54 11.09 -8.06
CA ASP A 433 -19.17 9.91 -8.63
C ASP A 433 -19.09 8.81 -7.55
N LEU A 434 -20.19 8.09 -7.33
CA LEU A 434 -20.38 7.11 -6.28
C LEU A 434 -21.10 5.90 -6.86
N GLU A 435 -20.60 4.72 -6.53
CA GLU A 435 -21.17 3.47 -7.03
C GLU A 435 -21.46 2.53 -5.88
N THR A 436 -22.44 1.64 -6.04
CA THR A 436 -22.74 0.67 -4.98
C THR A 436 -23.18 -0.73 -5.40
N PHE A 437 -22.71 -1.74 -4.65
CA PHE A 437 -23.01 -3.14 -4.92
C PHE A 437 -23.17 -3.99 -3.66
N THR A 438 -23.79 -5.16 -3.78
CA THR A 438 -23.80 -6.17 -2.72
C THR A 438 -22.69 -7.18 -2.98
N ALA A 439 -21.72 -7.28 -2.07
CA ALA A 439 -20.65 -8.28 -2.14
C ALA A 439 -21.19 -9.70 -1.93
N LYS A 440 -20.42 -10.73 -2.29
CA LYS A 440 -20.81 -12.14 -2.14
C LYS A 440 -21.18 -12.54 -0.70
N ASN A 441 -20.62 -11.84 0.29
CA ASN A 441 -20.93 -12.01 1.71
C ASN A 441 -22.23 -11.30 2.17
N GLY A 442 -22.96 -10.64 1.26
CA GLY A 442 -24.19 -9.91 1.54
C GLY A 442 -23.99 -8.47 2.05
N VAL A 443 -22.74 -8.01 2.22
CA VAL A 443 -22.44 -6.65 2.68
C VAL A 443 -22.52 -5.66 1.52
N ARG A 444 -23.20 -4.54 1.74
CA ARG A 444 -23.25 -3.41 0.81
C ARG A 444 -21.89 -2.70 0.78
N ARG A 445 -21.33 -2.55 -0.41
CA ARG A 445 -20.03 -1.94 -0.67
C ARG A 445 -20.19 -0.69 -1.54
N TRP A 446 -19.18 0.17 -1.51
CA TRP A 446 -19.16 1.49 -2.14
C TRP A 446 -17.84 1.73 -2.84
N ASP A 447 -17.94 2.18 -4.09
CA ASP A 447 -16.82 2.68 -4.89
C ASP A 447 -17.01 4.19 -5.09
N GLY A 448 -15.96 4.91 -5.47
CA GLY A 448 -16.13 6.33 -5.78
C GLY A 448 -14.90 7.01 -6.34
N ILE A 449 -15.17 8.03 -7.17
CA ILE A 449 -14.15 8.90 -7.77
C ILE A 449 -14.10 10.22 -7.00
N PHE A 450 -12.89 10.59 -6.59
CA PHE A 450 -12.63 11.80 -5.83
C PHE A 450 -11.70 12.74 -6.59
N ASN A 451 -12.15 13.97 -6.82
CA ASN A 451 -11.36 15.00 -7.50
C ASN A 451 -10.77 15.98 -6.50
N LYS A 452 -9.50 16.36 -6.69
CA LYS A 452 -8.88 17.46 -5.96
C LYS A 452 -9.52 18.78 -6.40
N GLN A 453 -10.43 19.30 -5.57
CA GLN A 453 -11.14 20.54 -5.85
C GLN A 453 -11.67 21.21 -4.57
N GLY A 454 -11.90 22.51 -4.65
CA GLY A 454 -12.52 23.29 -3.57
C GLY A 454 -14.04 23.21 -3.59
N GLY A 455 -14.68 24.00 -2.72
CA GLY A 455 -16.14 24.12 -2.64
C GLY A 455 -16.77 23.23 -1.58
N ARG A 456 -18.01 23.59 -1.22
CA ARG A 456 -18.87 22.78 -0.36
C ARG A 456 -19.34 21.53 -1.10
N TYR A 457 -19.58 20.47 -0.34
CA TYR A 457 -20.01 19.17 -0.85
C TYR A 457 -20.73 18.41 0.27
N ALA A 458 -21.58 17.46 -0.10
CA ALA A 458 -22.26 16.59 0.84
C ALA A 458 -22.48 15.20 0.23
N LEU A 459 -22.58 14.20 1.09
CA LEU A 459 -22.93 12.82 0.74
C LEU A 459 -24.03 12.36 1.69
N TRP A 460 -25.08 11.76 1.13
CA TRP A 460 -26.15 11.13 1.92
C TRP A 460 -26.42 9.74 1.36
N ARG A 461 -26.57 8.75 2.24
CA ARG A 461 -26.75 7.33 1.87
C ARG A 461 -27.74 6.66 2.83
N ASN A 462 -28.39 5.59 2.40
CA ASN A 462 -29.36 4.80 3.16
C ASN A 462 -30.65 5.57 3.51
N PHE A 463 -31.21 6.31 2.55
CA PHE A 463 -32.47 7.04 2.74
C PHE A 463 -33.58 6.39 1.92
N ASP A 464 -34.76 6.23 2.52
CA ASP A 464 -35.96 5.91 1.74
C ASP A 464 -36.33 7.07 0.79
N SER A 465 -37.27 6.82 -0.13
CA SER A 465 -37.61 7.77 -1.20
C SER A 465 -38.05 9.15 -0.67
N ASP A 466 -38.87 9.18 0.39
CA ASP A 466 -39.41 10.42 0.96
C ASP A 466 -38.33 11.22 1.70
N ARG A 467 -37.54 10.54 2.53
CA ARG A 467 -36.44 11.18 3.26
C ARG A 467 -35.39 11.70 2.29
N PHE A 468 -35.08 10.96 1.22
CA PHE A 468 -34.13 11.43 0.21
C PHE A 468 -34.66 12.67 -0.52
N HIS A 469 -35.95 12.70 -0.86
CA HIS A 469 -36.57 13.87 -1.49
C HIS A 469 -36.48 15.12 -0.61
N GLN A 470 -36.80 14.99 0.69
CA GLN A 470 -36.64 16.08 1.66
C GLN A 470 -35.20 16.55 1.74
N LYS A 471 -34.24 15.61 1.74
CA LYS A 471 -32.83 15.96 1.83
C LYS A 471 -32.31 16.65 0.57
N TRP A 472 -32.73 16.18 -0.60
CA TRP A 472 -32.44 16.82 -1.88
C TRP A 472 -32.95 18.26 -1.92
N GLN A 473 -34.17 18.53 -1.44
CA GLN A 473 -34.71 19.89 -1.32
C GLN A 473 -33.90 20.74 -0.34
N GLU A 474 -33.54 20.20 0.83
CA GLU A 474 -32.72 20.87 1.83
C GLU A 474 -31.35 21.30 1.25
N MET A 475 -30.63 20.37 0.61
CA MET A 475 -29.34 20.65 -0.03
C MET A 475 -29.50 21.67 -1.17
N SER A 476 -30.56 21.55 -1.97
CA SER A 476 -30.84 22.47 -3.07
C SER A 476 -31.08 23.92 -2.60
N ASN A 477 -31.78 24.07 -1.47
CA ASN A 477 -32.00 25.36 -0.81
C ASN A 477 -30.70 25.94 -0.22
N ASP A 478 -29.76 25.09 0.18
CA ASP A 478 -28.42 25.49 0.65
C ASP A 478 -27.40 25.66 -0.50
N SER A 479 -27.86 25.86 -1.74
CA SER A 479 -26.97 26.03 -2.92
C SER A 479 -25.99 24.88 -3.13
N LEU A 480 -26.44 23.66 -2.81
CA LEU A 480 -25.81 22.42 -3.24
C LEU A 480 -26.68 21.79 -4.36
N ARG A 481 -26.07 21.06 -5.27
CA ARG A 481 -26.76 20.37 -6.36
C ARG A 481 -26.34 18.92 -6.35
N LEU A 482 -27.33 18.04 -6.43
CA LEU A 482 -27.14 16.62 -6.69
C LEU A 482 -26.44 16.50 -8.05
N ILE A 483 -25.39 15.70 -8.10
CA ILE A 483 -24.62 15.46 -9.31
C ILE A 483 -24.53 13.99 -9.70
N ASP A 484 -24.88 13.12 -8.76
CA ASP A 484 -24.75 11.67 -8.85
C ASP A 484 -25.70 11.08 -7.80
N LEU A 485 -26.40 10.01 -8.17
CA LEU A 485 -27.54 9.43 -7.49
C LEU A 485 -27.39 7.91 -7.59
N GLU A 486 -27.55 7.23 -6.47
CA GLU A 486 -27.43 5.77 -6.43
C GLU A 486 -28.71 5.18 -5.83
N THR A 487 -29.17 4.05 -6.34
CA THR A 487 -30.29 3.32 -5.73
C THR A 487 -30.07 1.82 -5.61
N TYR A 488 -30.47 1.28 -4.47
CA TYR A 488 -30.24 -0.12 -4.16
C TYR A 488 -31.28 -0.67 -3.18
N GLU A 489 -31.37 -2.00 -3.12
CA GLU A 489 -32.15 -2.66 -2.08
C GLU A 489 -31.27 -2.99 -0.87
N ASP A 490 -31.78 -2.64 0.31
CA ASP A 490 -31.25 -3.05 1.60
C ASP A 490 -32.40 -3.55 2.48
N ALA A 491 -32.25 -4.77 3.02
CA ALA A 491 -33.28 -5.47 3.79
C ALA A 491 -34.69 -5.43 3.17
N GLY A 492 -34.79 -5.58 1.84
CA GLY A 492 -36.06 -5.57 1.09
C GLY A 492 -36.71 -4.19 0.94
N LYS A 493 -35.96 -3.11 1.20
CA LYS A 493 -36.42 -1.73 1.01
C LYS A 493 -35.48 -1.00 0.05
N ARG A 494 -36.06 -0.22 -0.85
CA ARG A 494 -35.29 0.71 -1.68
C ARG A 494 -34.65 1.78 -0.82
N GLN A 495 -33.37 1.98 -1.02
CA GLN A 495 -32.58 3.06 -0.46
C GLN A 495 -32.00 3.90 -1.59
N TRP A 496 -31.76 5.17 -1.27
CA TRP A 496 -31.18 6.16 -2.14
C TRP A 496 -29.93 6.73 -1.49
N ALA A 497 -28.93 6.99 -2.32
CA ALA A 497 -27.74 7.73 -2.00
C ALA A 497 -27.52 8.85 -3.02
N GLY A 498 -26.78 9.89 -2.64
CA GLY A 498 -26.53 11.00 -3.56
C GLY A 498 -25.37 11.88 -3.14
N VAL A 499 -24.63 12.31 -4.15
CA VAL A 499 -23.48 13.19 -4.03
C VAL A 499 -23.88 14.60 -4.45
N PHE A 500 -23.55 15.57 -3.59
CA PHE A 500 -23.88 16.97 -3.79
C PHE A 500 -22.64 17.83 -3.82
N ILE A 501 -22.60 18.80 -4.72
CA ILE A 501 -21.55 19.83 -4.77
C ILE A 501 -22.16 21.23 -4.78
N GLU A 502 -21.36 22.23 -4.40
CA GLU A 502 -21.73 23.63 -4.48
C GLU A 502 -22.17 24.03 -5.89
N GLY A 503 -23.37 24.61 -6.00
CA GLY A 503 -23.96 24.94 -7.28
C GLY A 503 -25.30 25.64 -7.18
N GLY A 504 -25.59 26.48 -8.18
CA GLY A 504 -26.89 27.14 -8.35
C GLY A 504 -27.60 26.66 -9.62
N GLY A 505 -28.49 27.51 -10.13
CA GLY A 505 -29.22 27.27 -11.37
C GLY A 505 -30.44 26.38 -11.22
N LYS A 506 -31.15 26.15 -12.33
CA LYS A 506 -32.28 25.21 -12.38
C LYS A 506 -31.82 23.78 -12.11
N TYR A 507 -32.70 22.99 -11.50
CA TYR A 507 -32.44 21.61 -11.16
C TYR A 507 -33.77 20.83 -11.14
N ALA A 508 -33.70 19.52 -11.43
CA ALA A 508 -34.82 18.61 -11.25
C ALA A 508 -34.31 17.20 -10.90
N LEU A 509 -35.16 16.43 -10.21
CA LEU A 509 -34.93 15.03 -9.88
C LEU A 509 -36.24 14.29 -10.16
N TRP A 510 -36.17 13.26 -10.99
CA TRP A 510 -37.31 12.40 -11.33
C TRP A 510 -36.94 10.95 -11.07
N ARG A 511 -37.87 10.16 -10.53
CA ARG A 511 -37.65 8.78 -10.11
C ARG A 511 -38.90 7.94 -10.35
N ASP A 512 -38.73 6.63 -10.44
CA ASP A 512 -39.77 5.60 -10.51
C ASP A 512 -40.62 5.64 -11.80
N PHE A 513 -40.06 6.17 -12.90
CA PHE A 513 -40.74 6.14 -14.21
C PHE A 513 -40.51 4.82 -14.91
N ASP A 514 -41.42 4.44 -15.82
CA ASP A 514 -41.12 3.46 -16.86
C ASP A 514 -40.36 4.14 -18.02
N PHE A 515 -40.00 3.36 -19.05
CA PHE A 515 -39.19 3.85 -20.16
C PHE A 515 -39.85 5.03 -20.89
N ASP A 516 -41.11 4.87 -21.29
CA ASP A 516 -41.85 5.88 -22.05
C ASP A 516 -42.05 7.15 -21.21
N GLY A 517 -42.40 7.00 -19.93
CA GLY A 517 -42.57 8.11 -19.01
C GLY A 517 -41.27 8.86 -18.74
N PHE A 518 -40.15 8.14 -18.60
CA PHE A 518 -38.84 8.75 -18.42
C PHE A 518 -38.40 9.50 -19.68
N HIS A 519 -38.59 8.91 -20.86
CA HIS A 519 -38.26 9.57 -22.12
C HIS A 519 -39.06 10.85 -22.33
N GLN A 520 -40.35 10.85 -22.00
CA GLN A 520 -41.18 12.06 -22.02
C GLN A 520 -40.66 13.13 -21.05
N LYS A 521 -40.30 12.73 -19.82
CA LYS A 521 -39.72 13.66 -18.83
C LYS A 521 -38.38 14.22 -19.27
N TRP A 522 -37.52 13.40 -19.87
CA TRP A 522 -36.26 13.84 -20.44
C TRP A 522 -36.46 14.92 -21.52
N GLN A 523 -37.44 14.74 -22.42
CA GLN A 523 -37.79 15.76 -23.43
C GLN A 523 -38.32 17.04 -22.79
N GLU A 524 -39.21 16.93 -21.79
CA GLU A 524 -39.77 18.06 -21.04
C GLU A 524 -38.66 18.89 -20.38
N MET A 525 -37.76 18.23 -19.64
CA MET A 525 -36.64 18.90 -18.97
C MET A 525 -35.67 19.53 -19.97
N SER A 526 -35.39 18.85 -21.09
CA SER A 526 -34.55 19.39 -22.17
C SER A 526 -35.13 20.68 -22.75
N ASN A 527 -36.45 20.76 -22.93
CA ASN A 527 -37.13 21.97 -23.41
C ASN A 527 -37.06 23.13 -22.39
N ASP A 528 -36.96 22.82 -21.10
CA ASP A 528 -36.82 23.79 -20.02
C ASP A 528 -35.38 24.28 -19.77
N GLY A 529 -34.43 23.82 -20.59
CA GLY A 529 -33.01 24.16 -20.49
C GLY A 529 -32.26 23.34 -19.43
N LEU A 530 -32.78 22.16 -19.09
CA LEU A 530 -32.13 21.21 -18.18
C LEU A 530 -31.54 20.05 -18.98
N HIS A 531 -30.30 19.68 -18.69
CA HIS A 531 -29.67 18.45 -19.18
C HIS A 531 -29.71 17.41 -18.07
N LEU A 532 -30.02 16.16 -18.41
CA LEU A 532 -29.79 15.04 -17.49
C LEU A 532 -28.28 14.81 -17.39
N LEU A 533 -27.83 14.68 -16.16
CA LEU A 533 -26.43 14.59 -15.75
C LEU A 533 -26.07 13.16 -15.39
N ASP A 534 -26.96 12.49 -14.68
CA ASP A 534 -26.76 11.17 -14.10
C ASP A 534 -28.09 10.39 -14.19
N LEU A 535 -28.01 9.10 -14.51
CA LEU A 535 -29.10 8.22 -14.91
C LEU A 535 -29.01 6.88 -14.17
N GLU A 536 -30.05 6.58 -13.40
CA GLU A 536 -30.13 5.34 -12.64
C GLU A 536 -31.17 4.39 -13.20
N THR A 537 -30.81 3.12 -13.34
CA THR A 537 -31.76 2.06 -13.72
C THR A 537 -31.90 0.96 -12.68
N TYR A 538 -33.15 0.57 -12.39
CA TYR A 538 -33.43 -0.37 -11.31
C TYR A 538 -34.77 -1.08 -11.46
N THR A 539 -34.95 -2.23 -10.80
CA THR A 539 -36.21 -3.01 -10.86
C THR A 539 -37.10 -2.74 -9.64
N VAL A 540 -38.37 -2.38 -9.80
CA VAL A 540 -39.39 -2.35 -8.72
C VAL A 540 -40.50 -3.33 -9.06
N GLY A 541 -40.74 -4.34 -8.20
CA GLY A 541 -41.81 -5.31 -8.41
C GLY A 541 -41.68 -6.10 -9.72
N GLY A 542 -40.45 -6.37 -10.17
CA GLY A 542 -40.15 -7.04 -11.44
C GLY A 542 -40.27 -6.16 -12.68
N GLN A 543 -40.50 -4.85 -12.53
CA GLN A 543 -40.53 -3.90 -13.64
C GLN A 543 -39.32 -2.98 -13.59
N GLN A 544 -38.67 -2.80 -14.74
CA GLN A 544 -37.61 -1.82 -14.90
C GLN A 544 -38.15 -0.40 -14.65
N ARG A 545 -37.34 0.41 -13.98
CA ARG A 545 -37.61 1.79 -13.60
C ARG A 545 -36.37 2.64 -13.84
N TRP A 546 -36.62 3.92 -14.07
CA TRP A 546 -35.60 4.92 -14.38
C TRP A 546 -35.71 6.11 -13.42
N ALA A 547 -34.56 6.61 -13.01
CA ALA A 547 -34.40 7.89 -12.32
C ALA A 547 -33.36 8.76 -13.03
N GLY A 548 -33.46 10.07 -12.83
CA GLY A 548 -32.58 11.01 -13.51
C GLY A 548 -32.40 12.30 -12.74
N VAL A 549 -31.15 12.73 -12.67
CA VAL A 549 -30.72 14.00 -12.11
C VAL A 549 -30.54 15.01 -13.22
N PHE A 550 -31.22 16.14 -13.15
CA PHE A 550 -31.19 17.17 -14.18
C PHE A 550 -30.66 18.50 -13.64
N ARG A 551 -29.82 19.17 -14.43
CA ARG A 551 -29.26 20.48 -14.10
C ARG A 551 -29.31 21.43 -15.28
N GLU A 552 -29.31 22.73 -14.98
CA GLU A 552 -29.23 23.76 -16.01
C GLU A 552 -28.03 23.52 -16.94
N GLY A 553 -28.31 23.44 -18.22
CA GLY A 553 -27.35 23.08 -19.26
C GLY A 553 -27.56 23.92 -20.51
N SER A 554 -26.54 23.95 -21.37
CA SER A 554 -26.63 24.60 -22.68
C SER A 554 -25.91 23.78 -23.74
N GLY A 555 -26.31 23.93 -24.99
CA GLY A 555 -25.75 23.20 -26.12
C GLY A 555 -26.53 21.95 -26.48
N LYS A 556 -25.95 21.13 -27.36
CA LYS A 556 -26.57 19.86 -27.78
C LYS A 556 -26.49 18.84 -26.64
N TYR A 557 -27.50 18.00 -26.58
CA TYR A 557 -27.72 17.04 -25.51
C TYR A 557 -28.43 15.80 -26.06
N ALA A 558 -28.03 14.60 -25.64
CA ALA A 558 -28.62 13.35 -26.11
C ALA A 558 -28.64 12.27 -25.03
N LEU A 559 -29.66 11.42 -25.09
CA LEU A 559 -29.84 10.22 -24.28
C LEU A 559 -29.92 9.01 -25.21
N GLY A 560 -29.22 7.94 -24.85
CA GLY A 560 -29.30 6.64 -25.50
C GLY A 560 -29.48 5.56 -24.45
N GLN A 561 -30.34 4.57 -24.74
CA GLN A 561 -30.76 3.57 -23.75
C GLN A 561 -30.95 2.20 -24.40
N ASN A 562 -30.83 1.15 -23.59
CA ASN A 562 -31.16 -0.24 -23.93
C ASN A 562 -30.30 -0.82 -25.07
N PHE A 563 -29.00 -0.50 -25.11
CA PHE A 563 -28.08 -1.07 -26.09
C PHE A 563 -27.38 -2.32 -25.54
N ASP A 564 -27.12 -3.31 -26.39
CA ASP A 564 -26.08 -4.29 -26.08
C ASP A 564 -24.68 -3.64 -26.12
N SER A 565 -23.66 -4.36 -25.64
CA SER A 565 -22.31 -3.80 -25.53
C SER A 565 -21.77 -3.30 -26.88
N GLU A 566 -21.96 -4.03 -27.99
CA GLU A 566 -21.49 -3.61 -29.31
C GLU A 566 -22.27 -2.44 -29.90
N GLY A 567 -23.59 -2.45 -29.74
CA GLY A 567 -24.49 -1.38 -30.16
C GLY A 567 -24.18 -0.07 -29.44
N PHE A 568 -23.90 -0.14 -28.14
CA PHE A 568 -23.49 1.03 -27.37
C PHE A 568 -22.15 1.59 -27.86
N HIS A 569 -21.19 0.74 -28.23
CA HIS A 569 -19.92 1.19 -28.81
C HIS A 569 -20.14 1.97 -30.12
N LYS A 570 -20.95 1.41 -31.03
CA LYS A 570 -21.28 2.06 -32.30
C LYS A 570 -21.99 3.38 -32.05
N LYS A 571 -22.88 3.43 -31.06
CA LYS A 571 -23.58 4.66 -30.68
C LYS A 571 -22.63 5.72 -30.13
N TRP A 572 -21.66 5.31 -29.30
CA TRP A 572 -20.60 6.19 -28.79
C TRP A 572 -19.75 6.79 -29.91
N GLU A 573 -19.33 6.00 -30.90
CA GLU A 573 -18.61 6.49 -32.09
C GLU A 573 -19.46 7.43 -32.94
N GLU A 574 -20.74 7.08 -33.17
CA GLU A 574 -21.71 7.89 -33.91
C GLU A 574 -21.92 9.27 -33.27
N MET A 575 -22.07 9.31 -31.95
CA MET A 575 -22.22 10.55 -31.18
C MET A 575 -20.94 11.38 -31.23
N ALA A 576 -19.78 10.74 -31.12
CA ALA A 576 -18.52 11.45 -31.19
C ALA A 576 -18.28 12.15 -32.52
N ALA A 577 -18.67 11.51 -33.63
CA ALA A 577 -18.62 12.10 -34.97
C ALA A 577 -19.53 13.35 -35.11
N GLN A 578 -20.53 13.50 -34.23
CA GLN A 578 -21.45 14.64 -34.18
C GLN A 578 -21.01 15.74 -33.21
N GLY A 579 -19.81 15.64 -32.63
CA GLY A 579 -19.32 16.59 -31.62
C GLY A 579 -19.98 16.41 -30.25
N MET A 580 -20.43 15.19 -29.94
CA MET A 580 -21.01 14.82 -28.65
C MET A 580 -20.02 13.94 -27.87
N ARG A 581 -20.00 14.01 -26.55
CA ARG A 581 -19.12 13.25 -25.66
C ARG A 581 -19.94 12.57 -24.59
N LEU A 582 -19.65 11.31 -24.36
CA LEU A 582 -20.25 10.54 -23.27
C LEU A 582 -19.83 11.19 -21.96
N ALA A 583 -20.82 11.47 -21.12
CA ALA A 583 -20.65 12.07 -19.80
C ALA A 583 -20.98 11.06 -18.70
N GLU A 584 -21.96 10.20 -18.97
CA GLU A 584 -22.49 9.17 -18.08
C GLU A 584 -22.71 7.88 -18.88
N VAL A 585 -22.42 6.75 -18.27
CA VAL A 585 -22.86 5.42 -18.66
C VAL A 585 -23.57 4.77 -17.48
N ASP A 586 -24.58 3.95 -17.76
CA ASP A 586 -25.27 3.14 -16.75
C ASP A 586 -25.49 1.75 -17.32
N VAL A 587 -25.26 0.71 -16.51
CA VAL A 587 -25.28 -0.69 -16.94
C VAL A 587 -26.18 -1.53 -16.05
N TYR A 588 -27.21 -2.13 -16.64
CA TYR A 588 -28.16 -2.96 -15.90
C TYR A 588 -28.42 -4.31 -16.57
N GLN A 589 -28.82 -5.27 -15.75
CA GLN A 589 -29.12 -6.62 -16.20
C GLN A 589 -30.58 -6.74 -16.66
N ASP A 590 -30.79 -7.16 -17.92
CA ASP A 590 -32.09 -7.55 -18.45
C ASP A 590 -31.95 -8.84 -19.27
N GLY A 591 -32.36 -9.98 -18.69
CA GLY A 591 -32.08 -11.29 -19.24
C GLY A 591 -30.63 -11.73 -19.04
N ASP A 592 -30.03 -12.38 -20.04
CA ASP A 592 -28.69 -12.99 -19.94
C ASP A 592 -27.54 -12.01 -20.23
N GLU A 593 -27.81 -10.89 -20.91
CA GLU A 593 -26.78 -9.93 -21.34
C GLU A 593 -27.02 -8.55 -20.71
N PRO A 594 -25.96 -7.81 -20.31
CA PRO A 594 -26.10 -6.47 -19.76
C PRO A 594 -26.52 -5.47 -20.85
N LEU A 595 -27.45 -4.57 -20.49
CA LEU A 595 -27.87 -3.45 -21.31
C LEU A 595 -27.22 -2.16 -20.85
N TRP A 596 -26.94 -1.29 -21.82
CA TRP A 596 -26.17 -0.08 -21.67
C TRP A 596 -27.01 1.14 -22.00
N SER A 597 -26.98 2.11 -21.09
CA SER A 597 -27.53 3.44 -21.28
C SER A 597 -26.42 4.48 -21.18
N GLY A 598 -26.64 5.66 -21.72
CA GLY A 598 -25.65 6.71 -21.68
C GLY A 598 -26.20 8.09 -21.97
N VAL A 599 -25.46 9.07 -21.48
CA VAL A 599 -25.80 10.48 -21.61
C VAL A 599 -24.66 11.20 -22.31
N TRP A 600 -24.98 11.95 -23.37
CA TRP A 600 -24.00 12.68 -24.16
C TRP A 600 -24.23 14.19 -24.12
N LEU A 601 -23.14 14.93 -23.93
CA LEU A 601 -23.10 16.39 -23.93
C LEU A 601 -22.28 16.90 -25.11
N ALA A 602 -22.60 18.08 -25.62
CA ALA A 602 -21.78 18.74 -26.63
C ALA A 602 -20.33 18.92 -26.14
N GLY A 603 -19.35 18.53 -26.96
CA GLY A 603 -17.93 18.68 -26.64
C GLY A 603 -17.05 18.21 -27.79
N GLU A 604 -15.97 18.96 -28.05
CA GLU A 604 -14.98 18.60 -29.09
C GLU A 604 -13.68 18.08 -28.49
N GLU A 605 -13.51 18.18 -27.17
CA GLU A 605 -12.30 17.74 -26.48
C GLU A 605 -12.10 16.22 -26.55
N GLY A 606 -10.91 15.77 -26.14
CA GLY A 606 -10.58 14.35 -26.11
C GLY A 606 -11.47 13.59 -25.13
N TYR A 607 -11.78 12.33 -25.47
CA TYR A 607 -12.65 11.45 -24.71
C TYR A 607 -12.22 9.99 -24.85
N TYR A 608 -12.56 9.16 -23.86
CA TYR A 608 -12.38 7.71 -23.94
C TYR A 608 -13.56 6.99 -23.29
N LEU A 609 -13.84 5.80 -23.81
CA LEU A 609 -14.68 4.78 -23.21
C LEU A 609 -13.87 3.48 -23.18
N ASN A 610 -13.70 2.89 -22.01
CA ASN A 610 -13.11 1.56 -21.83
C ASN A 610 -14.12 0.73 -21.04
N ARG A 611 -14.37 -0.50 -21.48
CA ARG A 611 -15.43 -1.39 -20.96
C ARG A 611 -14.94 -2.83 -20.94
N ASN A 612 -15.66 -3.70 -20.24
CA ASN A 612 -15.38 -5.13 -20.15
C ASN A 612 -13.97 -5.40 -19.59
N HIS A 613 -13.56 -4.61 -18.59
CA HIS A 613 -12.28 -4.75 -17.93
C HIS A 613 -12.48 -5.20 -16.48
N ASP A 614 -11.65 -6.14 -16.02
CA ASP A 614 -11.43 -6.27 -14.57
C ASP A 614 -10.85 -4.95 -14.01
N TYR A 615 -10.98 -4.76 -12.69
CA TYR A 615 -10.52 -3.51 -12.07
C TYR A 615 -9.02 -3.24 -12.32
N CYS A 616 -8.17 -4.26 -12.27
CA CYS A 616 -6.74 -4.12 -12.59
C CYS A 616 -6.48 -3.50 -13.96
N SER A 617 -7.19 -4.00 -14.96
CA SER A 617 -7.05 -3.61 -16.35
C SER A 617 -7.61 -2.21 -16.55
N LEU A 618 -8.73 -1.90 -15.91
CA LEU A 618 -9.29 -0.56 -15.92
C LEU A 618 -8.37 0.44 -15.20
N TYR A 619 -7.82 0.10 -14.04
CA TYR A 619 -6.90 0.96 -13.30
C TYR A 619 -5.63 1.26 -14.12
N LYS A 620 -5.10 0.29 -14.87
CA LYS A 620 -4.02 0.58 -15.82
C LYS A 620 -4.45 1.62 -16.87
N LYS A 621 -5.68 1.53 -17.38
CA LYS A 621 -6.24 2.54 -18.29
C LYS A 621 -6.37 3.89 -17.59
N ILE A 622 -6.90 3.95 -16.38
CA ILE A 622 -6.98 5.17 -15.56
C ILE A 622 -5.60 5.84 -15.46
N MET A 623 -4.55 5.08 -15.12
CA MET A 623 -3.20 5.61 -15.00
C MET A 623 -2.60 6.05 -16.35
N GLU A 624 -2.88 5.32 -17.44
CA GLU A 624 -2.49 5.70 -18.81
C GLU A 624 -3.18 7.01 -19.25
N ARG A 625 -4.49 7.12 -18.99
CA ARG A 625 -5.32 8.28 -19.33
C ARG A 625 -4.92 9.52 -18.52
N SER A 626 -4.74 9.36 -17.21
CA SER A 626 -4.27 10.43 -16.32
C SER A 626 -2.94 11.03 -16.80
N LYS A 627 -1.97 10.19 -17.18
CA LYS A 627 -0.69 10.65 -17.77
C LYS A 627 -0.86 11.37 -19.10
N ALA A 628 -1.88 11.02 -19.88
CA ALA A 628 -2.20 11.67 -21.14
C ALA A 628 -3.03 12.96 -20.98
N GLY A 629 -3.33 13.39 -19.74
CA GLY A 629 -4.12 14.58 -19.46
C GLY A 629 -5.63 14.35 -19.61
N TYR A 630 -6.10 13.18 -19.16
CA TYR A 630 -7.51 12.83 -19.09
C TYR A 630 -7.90 12.46 -17.65
N GLU A 631 -9.11 12.79 -17.27
CA GLU A 631 -9.70 12.48 -15.97
C GLU A 631 -10.92 11.58 -16.14
N LEU A 632 -11.07 10.60 -15.25
CA LEU A 632 -12.22 9.71 -15.16
C LEU A 632 -13.42 10.52 -14.66
N LEU A 633 -14.54 10.42 -15.35
CA LEU A 633 -15.79 11.09 -15.02
C LEU A 633 -16.68 10.19 -14.19
N ASP A 634 -16.84 8.96 -14.69
CA ASP A 634 -17.82 7.99 -14.22
C ASP A 634 -17.20 6.58 -14.33
N LEU A 635 -17.57 5.70 -13.39
CA LEU A 635 -17.04 4.35 -13.18
C LEU A 635 -18.16 3.33 -12.94
N GLU A 636 -18.80 2.86 -14.00
CA GLU A 636 -19.76 1.78 -13.87
C GLU A 636 -19.20 0.39 -13.53
N ARG A 637 -19.92 -0.37 -12.68
CA ARG A 637 -19.58 -1.75 -12.30
C ARG A 637 -20.74 -2.73 -12.54
N TYR A 638 -20.48 -3.80 -13.29
CA TYR A 638 -21.48 -4.79 -13.67
C TYR A 638 -20.98 -6.24 -13.69
#